data_AF-A0A935P5N4-F1
#
_entry.id   AF-A0A935P5N4-F1
#
_cell.length_a   1.000
_cell.length_b   1.000
_cell.length_c   1.000
_cell.angle_alpha   90.00
_cell.angle_beta   90.00
_cell.angle_gamma   90.00
#
_symmetry.space_group_name_H-M   'P 1'
#
loop_
_entity.id
_entity.type
_entity.pdbx_description
1 polymer ?
#
loop_
_entity_poly.entity_id
_entity_poly.type
_entity_poly.pdbx_seq_one_letter_code
_entity_poly.pdbx_strand_id
1 'polypeptide(L)'
;MQPIAWILAVLAVAACGQRADKPTPGSATSSGSSGGSGGAAAGGSAAAGARDGAVADGGSGGGAPVNASPEPTPAPEDLTLGANIALAALGGHVVSPAEAADPQWRLSNLLDGFPVIRGVGPIASSLGWAAEHEALAPVAIVIGFREDREATIAAAVIDSASSGNLSGPGAIPKEVELLVSTTSATDGFTRVATATLPAAAGETMLRFPPTKARWVKLAIASTHGAAPPQLGELQIYEAAEAASIVADVEKNLLLPALGGSLVRFTSQERDHLAVELIDGVVSDSVGWQSSAGPIGSAAHLPQEFTFAFRDHRAAHLDRLVIDPTSGSRWYVGPKPNVSTWAKFIEILSSDDSPWDGFETVKLIEVPREAGPITVPLGRAVRYLKLRILENNGEGNTTLGEVSAFERAAPGERSLVAGRARPIDRLQAAATMGKETWARREREPNDSQKEADRVEAPTPIGGELSAATDRDVFVVPGAATGGQALTVSLEGRPSIRTRVTVMDSKFATKYVLDPSRTRGTRARFSVVHGGGDLYLQVLQPPSAQVVIWDTSGSMVHRVADLDLALRDYLGKIQPTDRVQLIRFDDGTEVLLKDFTGQRAQLLGALEGKVYADSGTSIFDAIKAGVTLLDKVEGSRAIVMMTDGEDTTSKAEPTELWAALDHGRARLYTIGLGDGLRNFVARAGSTAERLLADAALSTGGRYAYIAKSSELARLYAEIGAELHAPATYAIAATTSTATGRLVVKAVGDRLAVPPRVELVLDASGSMKRKLGGQTMMEAARRVLTDVIARLPAQAQVALRVYGHRKPDKAAGACEDTELLVPFGALDRKRLTARIKAIKPRGTTPIAFSIAAAGADLRDAKGPAVLLLVTDGKEECGGDPAAAVAALRAAGLDVTLSIVGFGLTDAAERDAMAKVATLGGGSFHDAQDEASLGAAIDRAMAVPFEALDATGAVVGRGAIGGEPILVPQGALTIRIASSGAPVVIDQVEIAADKLTQVELKKSGDEIDVNILAPGSAP
;
A
#
# COMPACT_ATOMS: atom_id res chain seq x y z
N MET A 1 -21.92 -34.05 -33.70
CA MET A 1 -22.34 -33.61 -35.05
C MET A 1 -22.31 -32.08 -35.10
N GLN A 2 -22.24 -31.47 -36.29
CA GLN A 2 -21.98 -30.03 -36.47
C GLN A 2 -23.28 -29.17 -36.50
N PRO A 3 -23.17 -27.82 -36.42
CA PRO A 3 -24.29 -26.90 -36.21
C PRO A 3 -24.90 -26.29 -37.49
N ILE A 4 -25.97 -25.53 -37.33
CA ILE A 4 -26.71 -24.73 -38.33
C ILE A 4 -27.03 -23.37 -37.67
N ALA A 5 -26.41 -22.25 -38.07
CA ALA A 5 -26.77 -21.28 -39.13
C ALA A 5 -27.81 -20.23 -38.63
N TRP A 6 -27.57 -18.90 -38.65
CA TRP A 6 -27.22 -17.93 -39.73
C TRP A 6 -28.43 -17.41 -40.55
N ILE A 7 -28.55 -16.06 -40.67
CA ILE A 7 -29.00 -15.22 -41.81
C ILE A 7 -29.13 -13.74 -41.30
N LEU A 8 -28.54 -12.67 -41.86
CA LEU A 8 -28.47 -12.09 -43.24
C LEU A 8 -29.69 -11.20 -43.59
N ALA A 9 -29.62 -10.13 -44.41
CA ALA A 9 -28.54 -9.46 -45.21
C ALA A 9 -28.78 -7.91 -45.25
N VAL A 10 -28.06 -7.04 -45.99
CA VAL A 10 -28.12 -6.71 -47.47
C VAL A 10 -27.50 -5.27 -47.60
N LEU A 11 -26.97 -4.61 -48.65
CA LEU A 11 -26.28 -4.79 -49.97
C LEU A 11 -25.71 -3.36 -50.31
N ALA A 12 -24.92 -2.97 -51.33
CA ALA A 12 -24.19 -3.50 -52.51
C ALA A 12 -23.02 -2.49 -52.81
N VAL A 13 -21.76 -2.83 -53.17
CA VAL A 13 -21.16 -3.47 -54.37
C VAL A 13 -20.89 -2.54 -55.59
N ALA A 14 -19.59 -2.28 -55.86
CA ALA A 14 -18.88 -2.23 -57.17
C ALA A 14 -17.39 -1.83 -56.93
N ALA A 15 -16.34 -2.64 -57.19
CA ALA A 15 -15.77 -3.14 -58.47
C ALA A 15 -14.94 -2.07 -59.23
N CYS A 16 -13.73 -2.30 -59.81
CA CYS A 16 -12.84 -3.47 -59.95
C CYS A 16 -11.40 -3.03 -60.39
N GLY A 17 -10.38 -3.91 -60.44
CA GLY A 17 -9.18 -3.70 -61.30
C GLY A 17 -7.81 -4.21 -60.82
N GLN A 18 -7.25 -5.25 -61.44
CA GLN A 18 -6.05 -6.01 -61.03
C GLN A 18 -4.66 -5.46 -61.45
N ARG A 19 -3.63 -5.72 -60.59
CA ARG A 19 -2.25 -6.25 -60.84
C ARG A 19 -1.16 -5.53 -61.71
N ALA A 20 0.02 -5.46 -61.08
CA ALA A 20 1.40 -5.75 -61.56
C ALA A 20 2.09 -4.87 -62.63
N ASP A 21 3.26 -4.25 -62.33
CA ASP A 21 4.61 -4.86 -62.44
C ASP A 21 5.75 -3.90 -62.00
N LYS A 22 7.02 -4.36 -62.01
CA LYS A 22 8.27 -3.57 -61.83
C LYS A 22 8.92 -3.27 -63.21
N PRO A 23 9.61 -2.12 -63.45
CA PRO A 23 10.99 -1.96 -62.94
C PRO A 23 11.53 -0.51 -62.73
N THR A 24 12.77 -0.42 -62.24
CA THR A 24 13.71 0.73 -62.28
C THR A 24 14.30 0.96 -63.70
N PRO A 25 15.08 2.02 -64.03
CA PRO A 25 15.74 3.02 -63.17
C PRO A 25 15.64 4.50 -63.64
N GLY A 26 16.37 5.43 -63.00
CA GLY A 26 16.63 6.80 -63.50
C GLY A 26 17.65 7.55 -62.65
N SER A 27 18.64 8.22 -63.28
CA SER A 27 19.82 8.77 -62.59
C SER A 27 20.24 10.17 -63.06
N ALA A 28 20.60 11.04 -62.12
CA ALA A 28 21.53 12.17 -62.31
C ALA A 28 22.21 12.44 -60.95
N THR A 29 23.53 12.29 -60.69
CA THR A 29 24.80 12.65 -61.36
C THR A 29 25.29 14.10 -61.17
N SER A 30 26.45 14.22 -60.49
CA SER A 30 27.39 15.37 -60.46
C SER A 30 26.93 16.63 -59.69
N SER A 31 27.80 17.43 -59.04
CA SER A 31 29.24 17.38 -58.71
C SER A 31 29.47 18.23 -57.44
N GLY A 32 30.61 18.30 -56.74
CA GLY A 32 31.94 17.70 -56.92
C GLY A 32 33.05 18.78 -56.83
N SER A 33 33.98 18.64 -55.86
CA SER A 33 35.13 19.54 -55.57
C SER A 33 34.80 20.93 -54.95
N SER A 34 35.70 21.65 -54.26
CA SER A 34 36.87 21.30 -53.41
C SER A 34 37.47 22.55 -52.71
N GLY A 35 38.34 22.35 -51.70
CA GLY A 35 39.50 23.24 -51.44
C GLY A 35 39.52 24.13 -50.19
N GLY A 36 40.71 24.27 -49.58
CA GLY A 36 41.09 25.35 -48.62
C GLY A 36 40.63 25.18 -47.17
N SER A 37 41.41 24.89 -46.11
CA SER A 37 42.85 24.96 -45.75
C SER A 37 43.33 26.17 -44.92
N GLY A 38 44.00 25.88 -43.80
CA GLY A 38 44.90 26.80 -43.09
C GLY A 38 44.36 27.51 -41.83
N GLY A 39 45.21 27.69 -40.81
CA GLY A 39 44.93 28.56 -39.65
C GLY A 39 45.23 27.97 -38.28
N ALA A 40 46.50 27.68 -37.96
CA ALA A 40 46.92 27.33 -36.59
C ALA A 40 47.61 28.52 -35.89
N ALA A 41 47.33 28.72 -34.61
CA ALA A 41 48.11 29.57 -33.71
C ALA A 41 48.04 29.01 -32.28
N ALA A 42 49.15 29.09 -31.55
CA ALA A 42 49.27 28.61 -30.17
C ALA A 42 49.64 29.75 -29.22
N GLY A 43 49.29 29.60 -27.94
CA GLY A 43 49.68 30.52 -26.87
C GLY A 43 49.45 29.86 -25.52
N GLY A 44 50.47 29.81 -24.67
CA GLY A 44 50.43 29.25 -23.32
C GLY A 44 51.50 29.89 -22.44
N SER A 45 51.86 29.25 -21.32
CA SER A 45 52.80 29.75 -20.29
C SER A 45 52.22 30.85 -19.37
N ALA A 46 52.54 30.96 -18.08
CA ALA A 46 53.00 29.99 -17.05
C ALA A 46 52.83 30.65 -15.65
N ALA A 47 53.12 29.92 -14.57
CA ALA A 47 53.05 30.42 -13.20
C ALA A 47 54.37 31.04 -12.69
N ALA A 48 54.30 31.94 -11.70
CA ALA A 48 55.37 32.18 -10.71
C ALA A 48 54.82 32.91 -9.46
N GLY A 49 55.21 32.47 -8.27
CA GLY A 49 54.71 32.95 -6.97
C GLY A 49 55.51 34.08 -6.30
N ALA A 50 55.45 34.11 -4.95
CA ALA A 50 56.24 34.94 -4.01
C ALA A 50 55.79 36.43 -3.82
N ARG A 51 55.95 37.09 -2.66
CA ARG A 51 56.29 36.66 -1.27
C ARG A 51 56.04 37.78 -0.23
N ASP A 52 56.03 37.37 1.05
CA ASP A 52 56.42 38.10 2.28
C ASP A 52 55.78 39.46 2.67
N GLY A 53 55.52 39.63 3.99
CA GLY A 53 55.11 40.89 4.59
C GLY A 53 54.48 40.72 5.99
N ALA A 54 55.28 40.78 7.05
CA ALA A 54 54.81 40.57 8.43
C ALA A 54 55.21 41.71 9.38
N VAL A 55 54.27 42.13 10.24
CA VAL A 55 54.48 42.95 11.45
C VAL A 55 53.49 42.45 12.51
N ALA A 56 53.86 42.50 13.79
CA ALA A 56 53.01 42.10 14.91
C ALA A 56 53.06 43.15 16.03
N ASP A 57 51.99 43.27 16.83
CA ASP A 57 52.08 43.37 18.30
C ASP A 57 50.68 43.20 18.97
N GLY A 58 50.61 43.12 20.30
CA GLY A 58 49.50 43.77 21.02
C GLY A 58 48.36 42.96 21.68
N GLY A 59 48.68 41.95 22.49
CA GLY A 59 48.10 41.76 23.84
C GLY A 59 46.57 41.69 24.14
N SER A 60 46.16 40.50 24.61
CA SER A 60 45.18 40.24 25.69
C SER A 60 43.66 40.41 25.46
N GLY A 61 42.88 39.60 26.20
CA GLY A 61 41.41 39.67 26.26
C GLY A 61 40.75 38.29 26.05
N GLY A 62 40.08 37.75 27.08
CA GLY A 62 39.45 36.42 27.00
C GLY A 62 37.99 36.47 26.54
N GLY A 63 37.58 35.49 25.74
CA GLY A 63 36.19 35.23 25.36
C GLY A 63 36.02 33.76 24.98
N ALA A 64 34.92 33.14 25.38
CA ALA A 64 34.58 31.78 24.96
C ALA A 64 34.22 31.76 23.46
N PRO A 65 34.39 30.63 22.75
CA PRO A 65 33.87 30.50 21.38
C PRO A 65 32.36 30.70 21.40
N VAL A 66 31.89 31.78 20.78
CA VAL A 66 30.47 32.05 20.62
C VAL A 66 29.87 30.94 19.75
N ASN A 67 28.74 30.38 20.15
CA ASN A 67 28.00 29.43 19.32
C ASN A 67 27.75 30.08 17.95
N ALA A 68 28.33 29.50 16.89
CA ALA A 68 27.86 29.75 15.55
C ALA A 68 26.44 29.18 15.48
N SER A 69 25.43 30.06 15.57
CA SER A 69 24.07 29.71 15.18
C SER A 69 24.12 29.11 13.77
N PRO A 70 23.38 28.03 13.48
CA PRO A 70 23.29 27.55 12.11
C PRO A 70 22.77 28.70 11.24
N GLU A 71 23.49 29.04 10.17
CA GLU A 71 22.96 29.97 9.17
C GLU A 71 21.64 29.41 8.66
N PRO A 72 20.54 30.17 8.75
CA PRO A 72 19.28 29.70 8.20
C PRO A 72 19.43 29.70 6.67
N THR A 73 19.61 28.52 6.07
CA THR A 73 18.41 27.93 5.46
C THR A 73 17.59 28.89 4.60
N PRO A 74 18.14 29.69 3.64
CA PRO A 74 17.35 30.74 3.00
C PRO A 74 16.08 30.13 2.42
N ALA A 75 14.94 30.54 2.99
CA ALA A 75 13.66 29.97 2.65
C ALA A 75 13.41 30.21 1.15
N PRO A 76 13.04 29.16 0.37
CA PRO A 76 12.73 29.35 -1.05
C PRO A 76 11.74 30.50 -1.25
N GLU A 77 12.02 31.39 -2.19
CA GLU A 77 11.30 32.66 -2.35
C GLU A 77 9.78 32.49 -2.55
N ASP A 78 9.33 31.31 -2.99
CA ASP A 78 7.91 30.95 -3.15
C ASP A 78 7.17 30.70 -1.82
N LEU A 79 7.89 30.45 -0.71
CA LEU A 79 7.30 30.43 0.64
C LEU A 79 6.96 31.84 1.15
N THR A 80 7.51 32.90 0.55
CA THR A 80 7.24 34.31 0.91
C THR A 80 6.00 34.90 0.23
N LEU A 81 5.09 34.03 -0.24
CA LEU A 81 3.77 34.38 -0.77
C LEU A 81 2.65 34.01 0.22
N GLY A 82 1.49 34.65 0.10
CA GLY A 82 0.25 34.28 0.78
C GLY A 82 -0.52 33.19 0.02
N ALA A 83 -1.85 33.14 0.13
CA ALA A 83 -2.65 32.15 -0.59
C ALA A 83 -2.81 32.50 -2.09
N ASN A 84 -3.11 31.49 -2.92
CA ASN A 84 -3.68 31.72 -4.25
C ASN A 84 -5.17 32.09 -4.09
N ILE A 85 -5.49 33.37 -4.13
CA ILE A 85 -6.86 33.89 -3.91
C ILE A 85 -7.70 33.97 -5.20
N ALA A 86 -7.14 33.60 -6.34
CA ALA A 86 -7.89 33.41 -7.58
C ALA A 86 -8.61 32.05 -7.61
N LEU A 87 -8.16 31.07 -6.81
CA LEU A 87 -8.69 29.71 -6.79
C LEU A 87 -10.18 29.68 -6.42
N ALA A 88 -10.99 28.97 -7.22
CA ALA A 88 -12.43 28.84 -7.03
C ALA A 88 -12.80 28.17 -5.70
N ALA A 89 -12.02 27.18 -5.26
CA ALA A 89 -12.17 26.54 -3.94
C ALA A 89 -11.96 27.48 -2.74
N LEU A 90 -11.49 28.72 -2.96
CA LEU A 90 -11.36 29.78 -1.95
C LEU A 90 -12.24 31.01 -2.26
N GLY A 91 -13.11 30.92 -3.28
CA GLY A 91 -14.07 31.95 -3.67
C GLY A 91 -13.65 32.88 -4.82
N GLY A 92 -12.50 32.64 -5.47
CA GLY A 92 -12.17 33.34 -6.71
C GLY A 92 -13.12 32.96 -7.86
N HIS A 93 -13.35 33.87 -8.79
CA HIS A 93 -14.33 33.68 -9.87
C HIS A 93 -14.03 34.52 -11.12
N VAL A 94 -14.67 34.19 -12.24
CA VAL A 94 -14.57 34.92 -13.51
C VAL A 94 -15.66 35.98 -13.61
N VAL A 95 -15.31 37.16 -14.16
CA VAL A 95 -16.23 38.31 -14.32
C VAL A 95 -16.44 38.73 -15.77
N SER A 96 -15.56 38.33 -16.70
CA SER A 96 -15.75 38.59 -18.15
C SER A 96 -16.95 37.81 -18.71
N PRO A 97 -17.90 38.45 -19.43
CA PRO A 97 -19.05 37.76 -20.02
C PRO A 97 -18.71 37.11 -21.38
N ALA A 98 -18.18 35.88 -21.35
CA ALA A 98 -18.04 35.03 -22.54
C ALA A 98 -17.98 33.51 -22.19
N GLU A 99 -19.06 32.79 -22.47
CA GLU A 99 -19.06 31.35 -22.75
C GLU A 99 -19.63 31.16 -24.17
N ALA A 100 -19.14 30.24 -25.01
CA ALA A 100 -17.92 29.44 -24.99
C ALA A 100 -17.74 28.79 -26.38
N ALA A 101 -16.53 28.34 -26.73
CA ALA A 101 -16.33 27.52 -27.94
C ALA A 101 -16.50 26.00 -27.69
N ASP A 102 -16.21 25.51 -26.48
CA ASP A 102 -16.32 24.09 -26.14
C ASP A 102 -16.65 23.90 -24.63
N PRO A 103 -17.58 22.99 -24.26
CA PRO A 103 -17.85 22.64 -22.86
C PRO A 103 -16.63 22.21 -22.02
N GLN A 104 -15.55 21.74 -22.64
CA GLN A 104 -14.30 21.29 -22.02
C GLN A 104 -13.26 22.42 -21.85
N TRP A 105 -13.45 23.57 -22.50
CA TRP A 105 -12.51 24.70 -22.55
C TRP A 105 -13.15 26.00 -22.04
N ARG A 106 -13.44 26.07 -20.72
CA ARG A 106 -14.17 27.18 -20.09
C ARG A 106 -13.27 28.09 -19.29
N LEU A 107 -13.67 29.36 -19.13
CA LEU A 107 -12.95 30.32 -18.28
C LEU A 107 -12.87 29.89 -16.80
N SER A 108 -13.83 29.09 -16.31
CA SER A 108 -13.81 28.50 -14.97
C SER A 108 -12.58 27.62 -14.71
N ASN A 109 -12.10 26.95 -15.74
CA ASN A 109 -11.00 25.98 -15.68
C ASN A 109 -9.66 26.65 -15.33
N LEU A 110 -9.53 27.97 -15.56
CA LEU A 110 -8.35 28.74 -15.20
C LEU A 110 -8.15 28.89 -13.68
N LEU A 111 -9.18 28.57 -12.90
CA LEU A 111 -9.28 28.84 -11.46
C LEU A 111 -9.64 27.57 -10.66
N ASP A 112 -9.73 26.40 -11.30
CA ASP A 112 -10.18 25.17 -10.64
C ASP A 112 -9.06 24.47 -9.85
N GLY A 113 -7.79 24.82 -10.10
CA GLY A 113 -6.61 24.24 -9.45
C GLY A 113 -6.00 23.04 -10.18
N PHE A 114 -6.53 22.69 -11.36
CA PHE A 114 -6.10 21.57 -12.18
C PHE A 114 -5.74 22.05 -13.61
N PRO A 115 -4.45 22.16 -13.98
CA PRO A 115 -4.09 22.65 -15.32
C PRO A 115 -4.63 21.75 -16.44
N VAL A 116 -4.79 20.44 -16.17
CA VAL A 116 -5.48 19.47 -17.05
C VAL A 116 -6.13 18.34 -16.23
N ILE A 117 -7.39 18.04 -16.53
CA ILE A 117 -8.09 16.79 -16.19
C ILE A 117 -8.51 16.10 -17.48
N ARG A 118 -7.94 14.93 -17.80
CA ARG A 118 -8.46 14.07 -18.87
C ARG A 118 -9.53 13.14 -18.28
N GLY A 119 -10.79 13.56 -18.37
CA GLY A 119 -11.92 12.85 -17.78
C GLY A 119 -12.13 11.45 -18.37
N VAL A 120 -12.26 10.47 -17.48
CA VAL A 120 -12.86 9.15 -17.77
C VAL A 120 -13.96 8.93 -16.73
N GLY A 121 -15.19 8.68 -17.17
CA GLY A 121 -16.33 8.47 -16.26
C GLY A 121 -17.07 9.76 -15.89
N PRO A 122 -17.33 10.05 -14.60
CA PRO A 122 -18.18 11.19 -14.20
C PRO A 122 -17.58 12.57 -14.42
N ILE A 123 -16.27 12.70 -14.19
CA ILE A 123 -15.59 14.00 -14.10
C ILE A 123 -15.45 14.61 -15.48
N ALA A 124 -15.99 15.81 -15.67
CA ALA A 124 -15.86 16.56 -16.91
C ALA A 124 -14.38 16.91 -17.15
N SER A 125 -13.91 16.75 -18.40
CA SER A 125 -12.54 17.11 -18.75
C SER A 125 -12.34 18.62 -18.66
N SER A 126 -11.56 19.07 -17.68
CA SER A 126 -11.01 20.43 -17.64
C SER A 126 -9.74 20.44 -18.50
N LEU A 127 -9.76 21.10 -19.66
CA LEU A 127 -8.62 21.11 -20.59
C LEU A 127 -7.80 22.42 -20.51
N GLY A 128 -8.08 23.25 -19.50
CA GLY A 128 -7.72 24.66 -19.44
C GLY A 128 -8.78 25.53 -20.13
N TRP A 129 -8.37 26.71 -20.61
CA TRP A 129 -9.19 27.64 -21.39
C TRP A 129 -8.60 27.90 -22.78
N ALA A 130 -9.49 28.04 -23.77
CA ALA A 130 -9.17 28.50 -25.11
C ALA A 130 -10.07 29.69 -25.47
N ALA A 131 -9.51 30.69 -26.16
CA ALA A 131 -10.33 31.66 -26.87
C ALA A 131 -11.13 30.99 -27.99
N GLU A 132 -12.24 31.62 -28.39
CA GLU A 132 -13.11 31.10 -29.45
C GLU A 132 -12.36 30.91 -30.78
N HIS A 133 -12.81 29.97 -31.62
CA HIS A 133 -12.09 29.58 -32.84
C HIS A 133 -11.80 30.74 -33.82
N GLU A 134 -12.60 31.81 -33.79
CA GLU A 134 -12.40 33.02 -34.60
C GLU A 134 -11.69 34.16 -33.84
N ALA A 135 -11.53 34.03 -32.51
CA ALA A 135 -10.99 35.05 -31.62
C ALA A 135 -9.45 34.98 -31.51
N LEU A 136 -8.77 35.61 -32.46
CA LEU A 136 -7.34 35.91 -32.35
C LEU A 136 -7.07 37.01 -31.31
N ALA A 137 -5.85 37.05 -30.78
CA ALA A 137 -5.41 38.12 -29.88
C ALA A 137 -5.49 39.52 -30.57
N PRO A 138 -5.87 40.59 -29.84
CA PRO A 138 -5.91 40.67 -28.38
C PRO A 138 -7.20 40.16 -27.72
N VAL A 139 -7.06 39.44 -26.61
CA VAL A 139 -8.17 38.92 -25.76
C VAL A 139 -7.90 39.29 -24.30
N ALA A 140 -8.93 39.56 -23.50
CA ALA A 140 -8.78 39.94 -22.09
C ALA A 140 -9.73 39.18 -21.15
N ILE A 141 -9.17 38.63 -20.07
CA ILE A 141 -9.86 37.85 -19.05
C ILE A 141 -9.89 38.66 -17.76
N VAL A 142 -11.05 38.85 -17.14
CA VAL A 142 -11.21 39.47 -15.82
C VAL A 142 -11.66 38.43 -14.81
N ILE A 143 -10.96 38.39 -13.68
CA ILE A 143 -11.29 37.58 -12.51
C ILE A 143 -11.47 38.48 -11.28
N GLY A 144 -12.34 38.05 -10.37
CA GLY A 144 -12.59 38.66 -9.06
C GLY A 144 -12.22 37.69 -7.94
N PHE A 145 -11.92 38.23 -6.77
CA PHE A 145 -11.69 37.43 -5.56
C PHE A 145 -12.99 37.14 -4.81
N ARG A 146 -12.92 36.37 -3.73
CA ARG A 146 -14.07 36.08 -2.85
C ARG A 146 -14.81 37.35 -2.47
N GLU A 147 -16.11 37.40 -2.79
CA GLU A 147 -17.02 38.52 -2.47
C GLU A 147 -16.53 39.90 -2.99
N ASP A 148 -15.71 39.93 -4.05
CA ASP A 148 -15.01 41.13 -4.55
C ASP A 148 -14.23 41.89 -3.44
N ARG A 149 -13.72 41.16 -2.44
CA ARG A 149 -12.92 41.70 -1.34
C ARG A 149 -11.60 42.25 -1.88
N GLU A 150 -11.19 43.39 -1.33
CA GLU A 150 -9.90 44.00 -1.65
C GLU A 150 -8.76 43.26 -0.95
N ALA A 151 -7.88 42.65 -1.74
CA ALA A 151 -6.67 41.97 -1.29
C ALA A 151 -5.41 42.78 -1.64
N THR A 152 -4.28 42.44 -1.00
CA THR A 152 -2.95 42.97 -1.39
C THR A 152 -2.14 41.84 -2.03
N ILE A 153 -1.96 41.91 -3.34
CA ILE A 153 -1.33 40.87 -4.16
C ILE A 153 0.09 41.26 -4.58
N ALA A 154 0.97 40.28 -4.73
CA ALA A 154 2.39 40.49 -5.05
C ALA A 154 2.92 39.60 -6.18
N ALA A 155 2.17 38.57 -6.60
CA ALA A 155 2.54 37.77 -7.76
C ALA A 155 1.33 37.17 -8.49
N ALA A 156 1.56 36.80 -9.75
CA ALA A 156 0.66 35.97 -10.55
C ALA A 156 1.46 34.83 -11.20
N VAL A 157 0.86 33.66 -11.36
CA VAL A 157 1.39 32.59 -12.21
C VAL A 157 0.43 32.38 -13.36
N ILE A 158 0.97 32.39 -14.57
CA ILE A 158 0.26 32.02 -15.81
C ILE A 158 0.82 30.66 -16.22
N ASP A 159 0.03 29.60 -16.16
CA ASP A 159 0.42 28.30 -16.73
C ASP A 159 -0.10 28.21 -18.17
N SER A 160 0.81 28.06 -19.13
CA SER A 160 0.47 27.88 -20.55
C SER A 160 0.47 26.40 -20.98
N ALA A 161 0.54 25.45 -20.04
CA ALA A 161 0.31 24.03 -20.29
C ALA A 161 -1.18 23.70 -20.24
N SER A 162 -1.85 23.79 -21.39
CA SER A 162 -3.19 23.23 -21.62
C SER A 162 -3.11 21.80 -22.16
N SER A 163 -4.25 21.11 -22.33
CA SER A 163 -4.24 19.69 -22.69
C SER A 163 -3.58 19.42 -24.07
N GLY A 164 -2.33 18.96 -24.06
CA GLY A 164 -1.60 18.48 -25.23
C GLY A 164 -1.33 19.49 -26.35
N ASN A 165 -1.59 20.80 -26.16
CA ASN A 165 -1.55 21.83 -27.21
C ASN A 165 -2.24 21.35 -28.50
N LEU A 166 -3.57 21.13 -28.47
CA LEU A 166 -4.34 20.63 -29.64
C LEU A 166 -4.25 21.54 -30.88
N SER A 167 -3.81 22.79 -30.73
CA SER A 167 -3.53 23.75 -31.81
C SER A 167 -2.04 24.04 -32.04
N GLY A 168 -1.16 23.26 -31.39
CA GLY A 168 0.29 23.40 -31.42
C GLY A 168 0.83 24.62 -30.65
N PRO A 169 2.17 24.81 -30.60
CA PRO A 169 2.81 25.93 -29.89
C PRO A 169 2.36 27.33 -30.35
N GLY A 170 1.74 27.44 -31.53
CA GLY A 170 1.21 28.69 -32.04
C GLY A 170 0.01 29.26 -31.26
N ALA A 171 -0.63 28.45 -30.41
CA ALA A 171 -1.71 28.88 -29.51
C ALA A 171 -1.20 29.40 -28.16
N ILE A 172 0.08 29.22 -27.84
CA ILE A 172 0.65 29.71 -26.58
C ILE A 172 0.69 31.26 -26.63
N PRO A 173 0.11 31.97 -25.63
CA PRO A 173 0.22 33.42 -25.51
C PRO A 173 1.70 33.85 -25.49
N LYS A 174 2.00 34.98 -26.14
CA LYS A 174 3.35 35.52 -26.25
C LYS A 174 3.48 36.77 -25.40
N GLU A 175 2.92 37.90 -25.84
CA GLU A 175 2.95 39.13 -25.06
C GLU A 175 1.69 39.23 -24.18
N VAL A 176 1.88 39.40 -22.88
CA VAL A 176 0.79 39.51 -21.89
C VAL A 176 0.99 40.70 -20.94
N GLU A 177 -0.12 41.32 -20.54
CA GLU A 177 -0.16 42.38 -19.52
C GLU A 177 -1.06 41.98 -18.36
N LEU A 178 -0.63 42.27 -17.13
CA LEU A 178 -1.43 42.09 -15.92
C LEU A 178 -1.85 43.47 -15.38
N LEU A 179 -3.14 43.67 -15.21
CA LEU A 179 -3.73 44.91 -14.70
C LEU A 179 -4.65 44.63 -13.51
N VAL A 180 -4.82 45.60 -12.62
CA VAL A 180 -5.63 45.48 -11.40
C VAL A 180 -6.62 46.63 -11.27
N SER A 181 -7.75 46.38 -10.62
CA SER A 181 -8.75 47.41 -10.27
C SER A 181 -9.30 47.17 -8.86
N THR A 182 -9.56 48.26 -8.13
CA THR A 182 -10.27 48.26 -6.84
C THR A 182 -11.63 48.96 -6.91
N THR A 183 -12.01 49.49 -8.09
CA THR A 183 -13.19 50.36 -8.27
C THR A 183 -14.23 49.86 -9.26
N SER A 184 -13.84 49.05 -10.26
CA SER A 184 -14.76 48.40 -11.21
C SER A 184 -14.13 47.17 -11.85
N ALA A 185 -14.94 46.14 -12.13
CA ALA A 185 -14.53 44.97 -12.91
C ALA A 185 -14.40 45.25 -14.43
N THR A 186 -15.01 46.32 -14.94
CA THR A 186 -14.88 46.73 -16.36
C THR A 186 -13.72 47.70 -16.57
N ASP A 187 -13.65 48.73 -15.74
CA ASP A 187 -12.87 49.96 -15.95
C ASP A 187 -11.92 50.30 -14.79
N GLY A 188 -11.09 51.33 -14.96
CA GLY A 188 -10.16 51.80 -13.92
C GLY A 188 -8.90 50.94 -13.73
N PHE A 189 -8.67 49.97 -14.62
CA PHE A 189 -7.55 49.04 -14.52
C PHE A 189 -6.19 49.74 -14.68
N THR A 190 -5.31 49.53 -13.70
CA THR A 190 -3.92 50.00 -13.71
C THR A 190 -2.99 48.81 -13.94
N ARG A 191 -2.04 48.94 -14.88
CA ARG A 191 -1.08 47.88 -15.21
C ARG A 191 -0.01 47.71 -14.13
N VAL A 192 0.21 46.47 -13.68
CA VAL A 192 1.19 46.11 -12.63
C VAL A 192 2.35 45.27 -13.16
N ALA A 193 2.15 44.50 -14.24
CA ALA A 193 3.20 43.69 -14.87
C ALA A 193 2.97 43.54 -16.38
N THR A 194 4.04 43.20 -17.10
CA THR A 194 4.08 42.85 -18.52
C THR A 194 5.11 41.75 -18.74
N ALA A 195 4.83 40.77 -19.60
CA ALA A 195 5.79 39.70 -19.88
C ALA A 195 5.67 39.15 -21.31
N THR A 196 6.81 38.64 -21.81
CA THR A 196 6.88 37.77 -22.98
C THR A 196 7.01 36.33 -22.49
N LEU A 197 5.98 35.52 -22.68
CA LEU A 197 6.00 34.10 -22.29
C LEU A 197 6.83 33.27 -23.28
N PRO A 198 7.43 32.14 -22.85
CA PRO A 198 8.16 31.24 -23.75
C PRO A 198 7.24 30.58 -24.79
N ALA A 199 7.83 30.12 -25.90
CA ALA A 199 7.14 29.31 -26.92
C ALA A 199 7.07 27.80 -26.58
N ALA A 200 7.58 27.43 -25.39
CA ALA A 200 7.40 26.13 -24.78
C ALA A 200 6.39 26.28 -23.63
N ALA A 201 5.53 25.29 -23.43
CA ALA A 201 4.50 25.34 -22.40
C ALA A 201 5.08 25.32 -20.98
N GLY A 202 4.31 25.84 -20.01
CA GLY A 202 4.57 25.76 -18.58
C GLY A 202 4.27 27.06 -17.83
N GLU A 203 4.62 27.08 -16.54
CA GLU A 203 4.35 28.21 -15.64
C GLU A 203 5.32 29.39 -15.82
N THR A 204 4.78 30.59 -15.98
CA THR A 204 5.51 31.85 -15.87
C THR A 204 5.04 32.66 -14.65
N MET A 205 5.95 32.90 -13.70
CA MET A 205 5.71 33.68 -12.49
C MET A 205 6.01 35.18 -12.73
N LEU A 206 5.02 36.04 -12.52
CA LEU A 206 5.12 37.49 -12.57
C LEU A 206 5.09 38.06 -11.15
N ARG A 207 6.23 38.48 -10.61
CA ARG A 207 6.33 39.18 -9.32
C ARG A 207 6.29 40.69 -9.52
N PHE A 208 5.56 41.41 -8.65
CA PHE A 208 5.37 42.86 -8.71
C PHE A 208 5.23 43.46 -7.29
N PRO A 209 5.38 44.78 -7.09
CA PRO A 209 5.23 45.40 -5.78
C PRO A 209 3.86 45.11 -5.16
N PRO A 210 3.76 44.87 -3.84
CA PRO A 210 2.47 44.60 -3.17
C PRO A 210 1.41 45.66 -3.48
N THR A 211 0.37 45.26 -4.22
CA THR A 211 -0.62 46.17 -4.81
C THR A 211 -2.03 45.76 -4.42
N LYS A 212 -2.89 46.73 -4.12
CA LYS A 212 -4.32 46.51 -3.81
C LYS A 212 -5.11 46.17 -5.07
N ALA A 213 -5.92 45.12 -5.01
CA ALA A 213 -6.80 44.68 -6.08
C ALA A 213 -8.10 44.07 -5.53
N ARG A 214 -9.20 44.21 -6.27
CA ARG A 214 -10.42 43.38 -6.15
C ARG A 214 -10.59 42.50 -7.38
N TRP A 215 -10.26 43.07 -8.54
CA TRP A 215 -10.28 42.41 -9.84
C TRP A 215 -8.89 42.45 -10.48
N VAL A 216 -8.55 41.37 -11.17
CA VAL A 216 -7.34 41.25 -11.99
C VAL A 216 -7.77 41.01 -13.44
N LYS A 217 -7.13 41.72 -14.37
CA LYS A 217 -7.32 41.58 -15.80
C LYS A 217 -6.02 41.08 -16.43
N LEU A 218 -6.06 39.88 -17.00
CA LEU A 218 -5.01 39.36 -17.87
C LEU A 218 -5.35 39.73 -19.31
N ALA A 219 -4.55 40.60 -19.92
CA ALA A 219 -4.68 40.97 -21.32
C ALA A 219 -3.61 40.23 -22.14
N ILE A 220 -4.05 39.38 -23.07
CA ILE A 220 -3.19 38.67 -24.02
C ILE A 220 -3.12 39.52 -25.29
N ALA A 221 -1.95 40.06 -25.61
CA ALA A 221 -1.76 40.97 -26.74
C ALA A 221 -1.34 40.25 -28.03
N SER A 222 -0.65 39.11 -27.94
CA SER A 222 -0.37 38.22 -29.08
C SER A 222 -0.12 36.77 -28.63
N THR A 223 -0.11 35.83 -29.57
CA THR A 223 0.33 34.43 -29.43
C THR A 223 1.63 34.19 -30.22
N HIS A 224 2.25 33.02 -30.08
CA HIS A 224 3.46 32.65 -30.84
C HIS A 224 3.19 32.21 -32.30
N GLY A 225 1.92 32.10 -32.70
CA GLY A 225 1.51 31.74 -34.07
C GLY A 225 0.15 32.33 -34.44
N ALA A 226 -0.48 31.79 -35.50
CA ALA A 226 -1.77 32.25 -36.00
C ALA A 226 -2.94 31.40 -35.47
N ALA A 227 -2.99 31.18 -34.16
CA ALA A 227 -4.04 30.41 -33.49
C ALA A 227 -4.63 31.19 -32.28
N PRO A 228 -5.90 30.92 -31.90
CA PRO A 228 -6.50 31.49 -30.68
C PRO A 228 -5.68 31.14 -29.43
N PRO A 229 -5.53 32.06 -28.46
CA PRO A 229 -4.76 31.80 -27.24
C PRO A 229 -5.35 30.66 -26.38
N GLN A 230 -4.45 29.85 -25.82
CA GLN A 230 -4.76 28.76 -24.88
C GLN A 230 -3.95 28.90 -23.57
N LEU A 231 -4.56 28.56 -22.44
CA LEU A 231 -3.96 28.58 -21.10
C LEU A 231 -4.44 27.39 -20.26
N GLY A 232 -3.64 26.95 -19.29
CA GLY A 232 -4.05 25.96 -18.28
C GLY A 232 -4.74 26.63 -17.09
N GLU A 233 -3.97 27.37 -16.28
CA GLU A 233 -4.37 27.92 -14.98
C GLU A 233 -3.85 29.38 -14.81
N LEU A 234 -4.57 30.22 -14.05
CA LEU A 234 -4.21 31.58 -13.67
C LEU A 234 -4.28 31.77 -12.15
N GLN A 235 -3.12 31.75 -11.49
CA GLN A 235 -2.99 31.85 -10.04
C GLN A 235 -2.64 33.29 -9.64
N ILE A 236 -3.27 33.84 -8.59
CA ILE A 236 -2.94 35.17 -8.05
C ILE A 236 -2.60 35.06 -6.56
N TYR A 237 -1.37 35.44 -6.20
CA TYR A 237 -0.84 35.29 -4.85
C TYR A 237 -0.85 36.60 -4.06
N GLU A 238 -1.36 36.52 -2.84
CA GLU A 238 -1.25 37.56 -1.82
C GLU A 238 0.21 37.83 -1.43
N ALA A 239 0.51 39.05 -0.97
CA ALA A 239 1.75 39.35 -0.26
C ALA A 239 1.77 38.64 1.10
N ALA A 240 2.87 37.96 1.48
CA ALA A 240 2.92 37.18 2.72
C ALA A 240 2.68 37.99 4.00
N GLU A 241 3.06 39.26 4.02
CA GLU A 241 2.90 40.19 5.15
C GLU A 241 1.50 40.84 5.21
N ALA A 242 0.64 40.59 4.22
CA ALA A 242 -0.72 41.10 4.20
C ALA A 242 -1.68 40.17 4.97
N ALA A 243 -2.71 40.76 5.60
CA ALA A 243 -3.80 40.00 6.18
C ALA A 243 -4.59 39.31 5.06
N SER A 244 -4.58 37.98 5.04
CA SER A 244 -5.18 37.19 3.97
C SER A 244 -6.71 37.32 3.92
N ILE A 245 -7.27 37.61 2.74
CA ILE A 245 -8.73 37.68 2.55
C ILE A 245 -9.41 36.31 2.60
N VAL A 246 -8.63 35.22 2.60
CA VAL A 246 -9.13 33.84 2.76
C VAL A 246 -8.78 33.25 4.13
N ALA A 247 -8.32 34.06 5.08
CA ALA A 247 -8.07 33.62 6.46
C ALA A 247 -9.31 33.01 7.10
N ASP A 248 -10.49 33.63 6.90
CA ASP A 248 -11.79 33.21 7.44
C ASP A 248 -12.51 32.13 6.61
N VAL A 249 -11.93 31.64 5.50
CA VAL A 249 -12.46 30.51 4.73
C VAL A 249 -12.15 29.19 5.46
N GLU A 250 -13.14 28.31 5.62
CA GLU A 250 -12.89 26.94 6.08
C GLU A 250 -12.26 26.10 4.95
N LYS A 251 -11.07 25.57 5.19
CA LYS A 251 -10.25 24.92 4.15
C LYS A 251 -10.37 23.41 4.25
N ASN A 252 -11.15 22.78 3.35
CA ASN A 252 -11.15 21.32 3.20
C ASN A 252 -9.84 20.88 2.52
N LEU A 253 -8.88 20.40 3.31
CA LEU A 253 -7.56 19.98 2.81
C LEU A 253 -7.58 18.65 2.04
N LEU A 254 -8.73 17.99 1.92
CA LEU A 254 -8.90 16.79 1.08
C LEU A 254 -9.23 17.13 -0.38
N LEU A 255 -9.76 18.33 -0.68
CA LEU A 255 -10.01 18.76 -2.05
C LEU A 255 -8.68 18.75 -2.84
N PRO A 256 -8.58 18.05 -3.98
CA PRO A 256 -7.34 18.02 -4.75
C PRO A 256 -6.94 19.39 -5.30
N ALA A 257 -7.91 20.29 -5.56
CA ALA A 257 -7.69 21.70 -5.87
C ALA A 257 -6.92 22.48 -4.78
N LEU A 258 -7.03 22.06 -3.51
CA LEU A 258 -6.24 22.58 -2.37
C LEU A 258 -5.00 21.73 -2.08
N GLY A 259 -4.68 20.76 -2.94
CA GLY A 259 -3.57 19.84 -2.77
C GLY A 259 -3.87 18.65 -1.86
N GLY A 260 -5.13 18.29 -1.63
CA GLY A 260 -5.46 16.96 -1.11
C GLY A 260 -5.12 15.84 -2.11
N SER A 261 -5.05 14.60 -1.65
CA SER A 261 -5.12 13.41 -2.51
C SER A 261 -5.66 12.22 -1.75
N LEU A 262 -6.30 11.32 -2.48
CA LEU A 262 -6.41 9.93 -2.07
C LEU A 262 -5.09 9.23 -2.47
N VAL A 263 -4.36 8.72 -1.49
CA VAL A 263 -3.09 8.01 -1.68
C VAL A 263 -3.36 6.55 -2.05
N ARG A 264 -4.08 5.83 -1.18
CA ARG A 264 -4.37 4.41 -1.32
C ARG A 264 -5.82 4.13 -0.93
N PHE A 265 -6.43 3.20 -1.64
CA PHE A 265 -7.76 2.66 -1.33
C PHE A 265 -7.84 1.17 -1.66
N THR A 266 -8.81 0.46 -1.08
CA THR A 266 -8.96 -1.01 -1.22
C THR A 266 -9.83 -1.45 -2.39
N SER A 267 -10.90 -0.72 -2.73
CA SER A 267 -11.74 -1.00 -3.91
C SER A 267 -12.44 0.24 -4.44
N GLN A 268 -12.92 0.18 -5.67
CA GLN A 268 -13.88 1.13 -6.27
C GLN A 268 -14.66 0.42 -7.38
N GLU A 269 -15.85 0.91 -7.69
CA GLU A 269 -16.62 0.49 -8.87
C GLU A 269 -16.46 1.52 -10.00
N ARG A 270 -16.53 1.08 -11.27
CA ARG A 270 -16.13 1.92 -12.43
C ARG A 270 -16.84 3.28 -12.53
N ASP A 271 -18.13 3.31 -12.16
CA ASP A 271 -18.99 4.51 -12.26
C ASP A 271 -19.19 5.23 -10.91
N HIS A 272 -18.43 4.83 -9.88
CA HIS A 272 -18.52 5.27 -8.48
C HIS A 272 -17.09 5.28 -7.86
N LEU A 273 -16.25 6.20 -8.34
CA LEU A 273 -14.80 6.19 -8.11
C LEU A 273 -14.43 6.68 -6.70
N ALA A 274 -13.29 6.26 -6.17
CA ALA A 274 -12.87 6.64 -4.81
C ALA A 274 -12.52 8.14 -4.65
N VAL A 275 -12.39 8.86 -5.77
CA VAL A 275 -12.26 10.33 -5.80
C VAL A 275 -13.56 11.07 -5.44
N GLU A 276 -14.73 10.42 -5.59
CA GLU A 276 -16.05 10.98 -5.23
C GLU A 276 -16.26 11.05 -3.70
N LEU A 277 -15.20 10.76 -2.92
CA LEU A 277 -15.10 11.06 -1.50
C LEU A 277 -14.49 12.44 -1.22
N ILE A 278 -13.89 13.11 -2.22
CA ILE A 278 -13.07 14.32 -2.02
C ILE A 278 -13.22 15.35 -3.16
N ASP A 279 -14.24 15.23 -4.00
CA ASP A 279 -14.49 16.16 -5.11
C ASP A 279 -15.25 17.43 -4.68
N GLY A 280 -15.81 17.45 -3.46
CA GLY A 280 -16.58 18.56 -2.92
C GLY A 280 -18.04 18.65 -3.36
N VAL A 281 -18.56 17.66 -4.12
CA VAL A 281 -19.91 17.69 -4.70
C VAL A 281 -20.92 17.01 -3.76
N VAL A 282 -21.43 17.77 -2.78
CA VAL A 282 -22.31 17.25 -1.71
C VAL A 282 -23.77 17.01 -2.16
N SER A 283 -24.31 17.77 -3.13
CA SER A 283 -25.76 17.79 -3.40
C SER A 283 -26.28 16.71 -4.36
N ASP A 284 -25.43 16.27 -5.29
CA ASP A 284 -25.81 15.44 -6.44
C ASP A 284 -25.11 14.07 -6.38
N SER A 285 -24.50 13.74 -5.23
CA SER A 285 -23.46 12.74 -5.08
C SER A 285 -23.88 11.34 -5.51
N VAL A 286 -23.16 10.81 -6.50
CA VAL A 286 -23.14 9.38 -6.84
C VAL A 286 -22.36 8.65 -5.74
N GLY A 287 -21.22 9.20 -5.36
CA GLY A 287 -20.44 8.79 -4.19
C GLY A 287 -19.70 7.49 -4.44
N TRP A 288 -18.62 7.28 -3.67
CA TRP A 288 -17.86 6.05 -3.81
C TRP A 288 -18.72 4.83 -3.48
N GLN A 289 -18.50 3.76 -4.25
CA GLN A 289 -19.04 2.44 -4.02
C GLN A 289 -17.92 1.40 -4.16
N SER A 290 -17.87 0.43 -3.24
CA SER A 290 -16.98 -0.74 -3.35
C SER A 290 -17.32 -1.57 -4.59
N SER A 291 -16.33 -2.19 -5.22
CA SER A 291 -16.58 -3.13 -6.31
C SER A 291 -17.45 -4.31 -5.89
N ALA A 292 -18.25 -4.82 -6.82
CA ALA A 292 -19.13 -5.96 -6.54
C ALA A 292 -18.35 -7.26 -6.28
N GLY A 293 -18.51 -7.82 -5.08
CA GLY A 293 -18.08 -9.19 -4.76
C GLY A 293 -18.95 -10.25 -5.46
N PRO A 294 -18.55 -11.54 -5.42
CA PRO A 294 -19.39 -12.63 -5.92
C PRO A 294 -20.80 -12.61 -5.30
N ILE A 295 -21.84 -12.86 -6.10
CA ILE A 295 -23.25 -12.73 -5.69
C ILE A 295 -23.52 -13.51 -4.40
N GLY A 296 -23.86 -12.79 -3.32
CA GLY A 296 -24.11 -13.35 -1.98
C GLY A 296 -22.97 -13.16 -0.97
N SER A 297 -21.83 -12.61 -1.38
CA SER A 297 -20.87 -11.98 -0.45
C SER A 297 -21.34 -10.56 -0.08
N ALA A 298 -21.01 -10.11 1.13
CA ALA A 298 -20.91 -8.68 1.39
C ALA A 298 -19.63 -8.19 0.71
N ALA A 299 -19.66 -7.05 0.02
CA ALA A 299 -18.46 -6.54 -0.65
C ALA A 299 -17.32 -6.36 0.35
N HIS A 300 -16.13 -6.83 -0.03
CA HIS A 300 -14.99 -7.13 0.84
C HIS A 300 -14.68 -6.01 1.86
N LEU A 301 -15.27 -6.08 3.05
CA LEU A 301 -14.84 -5.25 4.18
C LEU A 301 -13.57 -5.90 4.80
N PRO A 302 -12.75 -5.13 5.54
CA PRO A 302 -12.85 -3.68 5.71
C PRO A 302 -12.50 -2.94 4.41
N GLN A 303 -12.93 -1.68 4.30
CA GLN A 303 -12.57 -0.81 3.18
C GLN A 303 -11.76 0.36 3.69
N GLU A 304 -10.49 0.46 3.27
CA GLU A 304 -9.57 1.51 3.69
C GLU A 304 -9.43 2.61 2.62
N PHE A 305 -9.31 3.86 3.08
CA PHE A 305 -8.93 5.04 2.30
C PHE A 305 -7.85 5.78 3.08
N THR A 306 -6.68 5.99 2.48
CA THR A 306 -5.59 6.77 3.05
C THR A 306 -5.44 8.05 2.25
N PHE A 307 -5.50 9.20 2.93
CA PHE A 307 -5.43 10.53 2.35
C PHE A 307 -4.12 11.23 2.77
N ALA A 308 -3.63 12.13 1.92
CA ALA A 308 -2.52 13.02 2.23
C ALA A 308 -2.82 14.46 1.84
N PHE A 309 -2.20 15.40 2.54
CA PHE A 309 -2.37 16.84 2.33
C PHE A 309 -1.23 17.42 1.47
N ARG A 310 -1.35 18.69 1.07
CA ARG A 310 -0.42 19.38 0.17
C ARG A 310 1.04 19.25 0.63
N ASP A 311 1.95 19.03 -0.32
CA ASP A 311 3.39 18.81 -0.08
C ASP A 311 3.71 17.63 0.90
N HIS A 312 2.81 16.65 1.13
CA HIS A 312 2.96 15.61 2.17
C HIS A 312 3.35 16.16 3.56
N ARG A 313 2.90 17.37 3.86
CA ARG A 313 3.09 18.02 5.16
C ARG A 313 2.07 17.51 6.16
N ALA A 314 2.46 17.48 7.43
CA ALA A 314 1.48 17.41 8.51
C ALA A 314 0.62 18.69 8.49
N ALA A 315 -0.69 18.51 8.68
CA ALA A 315 -1.68 19.56 8.76
C ALA A 315 -2.35 19.56 10.14
N HIS A 316 -2.62 20.74 10.70
CA HIS A 316 -3.40 20.86 11.94
C HIS A 316 -4.90 20.83 11.61
N LEU A 317 -5.51 19.66 11.82
CA LEU A 317 -6.92 19.42 11.50
C LEU A 317 -7.79 19.76 12.71
N ASP A 318 -8.77 20.63 12.53
CA ASP A 318 -9.80 20.91 13.53
C ASP A 318 -10.74 19.71 13.66
N ARG A 319 -11.31 19.32 12.51
CA ARG A 319 -12.38 18.33 12.41
C ARG A 319 -12.39 17.65 11.05
N LEU A 320 -12.87 16.42 11.05
CA LEU A 320 -13.35 15.72 9.88
C LEU A 320 -14.88 15.90 9.79
N VAL A 321 -15.40 15.98 8.58
CA VAL A 321 -16.82 15.82 8.27
C VAL A 321 -16.95 14.66 7.30
N ILE A 322 -17.90 13.76 7.56
CA ILE A 322 -18.21 12.61 6.71
C ILE A 322 -19.71 12.68 6.39
N ASP A 323 -20.07 12.85 5.12
CA ASP A 323 -21.46 12.68 4.70
C ASP A 323 -21.71 11.20 4.30
N PRO A 324 -22.64 10.49 4.95
CA PRO A 324 -23.00 9.13 4.53
C PRO A 324 -23.83 9.11 3.23
N THR A 325 -24.28 10.27 2.74
CA THR A 325 -25.20 10.38 1.61
C THR A 325 -24.52 10.09 0.27
N SER A 326 -24.69 8.85 -0.20
CA SER A 326 -24.33 8.39 -1.54
C SER A 326 -25.59 7.95 -2.31
N GLY A 327 -25.81 8.50 -3.50
CA GLY A 327 -26.88 8.10 -4.40
C GLY A 327 -26.53 6.89 -5.29
N SER A 328 -27.30 6.69 -6.36
CA SER A 328 -26.89 5.85 -7.47
C SER A 328 -27.17 6.60 -8.77
N ARG A 329 -26.16 6.67 -9.64
CA ARG A 329 -26.15 7.49 -10.86
C ARG A 329 -27.29 7.21 -11.84
N TRP A 330 -27.90 6.03 -11.72
CA TRP A 330 -28.97 5.54 -12.58
C TRP A 330 -30.37 5.62 -11.94
N TYR A 331 -30.47 6.12 -10.70
CA TYR A 331 -31.72 6.12 -9.92
C TYR A 331 -32.36 7.52 -9.88
N VAL A 332 -33.24 7.79 -10.84
CA VAL A 332 -34.11 8.98 -10.82
C VAL A 332 -35.28 8.75 -9.85
N GLY A 333 -34.98 8.65 -8.56
CA GLY A 333 -35.93 8.28 -7.50
C GLY A 333 -35.53 8.83 -6.12
N PRO A 334 -36.51 9.14 -5.23
CA PRO A 334 -36.31 10.16 -4.19
C PRO A 334 -35.69 9.67 -2.86
N LYS A 335 -34.91 8.57 -2.82
CA LYS A 335 -34.15 8.15 -1.62
C LYS A 335 -32.85 7.39 -1.96
N PRO A 336 -31.73 7.71 -1.28
CA PRO A 336 -30.55 6.84 -1.22
C PRO A 336 -30.87 5.45 -0.65
N ASN A 337 -30.10 4.42 -1.03
CA ASN A 337 -30.21 3.12 -0.38
C ASN A 337 -29.36 3.08 0.90
N VAL A 338 -29.99 3.40 2.03
CA VAL A 338 -29.37 3.39 3.37
C VAL A 338 -28.85 2.00 3.79
N SER A 339 -29.14 0.92 3.06
CA SER A 339 -28.54 -0.40 3.33
C SER A 339 -27.05 -0.46 2.95
N THR A 340 -26.65 0.08 1.79
CA THR A 340 -25.24 0.03 1.32
C THR A 340 -24.33 0.97 2.11
N TRP A 341 -24.89 1.96 2.79
CA TRP A 341 -24.14 2.95 3.55
C TRP A 341 -23.22 2.30 4.59
N ALA A 342 -21.98 2.78 4.66
CA ALA A 342 -21.06 2.53 5.77
C ALA A 342 -21.79 2.67 7.13
N LYS A 343 -21.46 1.82 8.09
CA LYS A 343 -22.07 1.78 9.43
C LYS A 343 -21.06 2.02 10.53
N PHE A 344 -19.92 1.32 10.52
CA PHE A 344 -18.83 1.59 11.45
C PHE A 344 -17.60 2.05 10.69
N ILE A 345 -17.07 3.23 11.04
CA ILE A 345 -15.85 3.79 10.45
C ILE A 345 -14.84 4.05 11.56
N GLU A 346 -13.67 3.45 11.43
CA GLU A 346 -12.49 3.78 12.24
C GLU A 346 -11.68 4.87 11.53
N ILE A 347 -11.35 5.91 12.27
CA ILE A 347 -10.58 7.07 11.83
C ILE A 347 -9.20 6.94 12.47
N LEU A 348 -8.16 6.90 11.66
CA LEU A 348 -6.77 6.72 12.08
C LEU A 348 -5.87 7.84 11.53
N SER A 349 -4.74 8.07 12.19
CA SER A 349 -3.71 9.03 11.77
C SER A 349 -2.31 8.43 11.85
N SER A 350 -1.49 8.65 10.82
CA SER A 350 -0.05 8.35 10.83
C SER A 350 0.73 9.62 10.47
N ASP A 351 1.82 9.87 11.19
CA ASP A 351 2.79 10.92 10.83
C ASP A 351 4.02 10.36 10.08
N ASP A 352 4.17 9.02 10.01
CA ASP A 352 5.33 8.34 9.42
C ASP A 352 5.13 7.97 7.94
N SER A 353 4.02 7.28 7.60
CA SER A 353 3.87 6.54 6.34
C SER A 353 2.40 6.36 5.93
N PRO A 354 2.09 6.24 4.61
CA PRO A 354 0.74 5.88 4.15
C PRO A 354 0.39 4.40 4.37
N TRP A 355 1.34 3.55 4.77
CA TRP A 355 1.10 2.13 5.14
C TRP A 355 0.88 1.93 6.63
N ASP A 356 1.91 2.24 7.41
CA ASP A 356 2.10 1.85 8.80
C ASP A 356 2.15 3.10 9.72
N GLY A 357 2.28 2.91 11.03
CA GLY A 357 2.31 4.01 12.01
C GLY A 357 0.94 4.63 12.32
N PHE A 358 -0.15 4.01 11.89
CA PHE A 358 -1.51 4.49 12.12
C PHE A 358 -1.99 4.23 13.55
N GLU A 359 -2.24 5.31 14.30
CA GLU A 359 -2.96 5.29 15.57
C GLU A 359 -4.47 5.44 15.31
N THR A 360 -5.32 4.68 16.03
CA THR A 360 -6.76 4.91 16.00
C THR A 360 -7.11 6.19 16.77
N VAL A 361 -7.65 7.18 16.06
CA VAL A 361 -8.13 8.45 16.63
C VAL A 361 -9.54 8.29 17.19
N LYS A 362 -10.43 7.63 16.43
CA LYS A 362 -11.83 7.42 16.84
C LYS A 362 -12.51 6.30 16.05
N LEU A 363 -13.34 5.50 16.71
CA LEU A 363 -14.37 4.68 16.08
C LEU A 363 -15.72 5.46 16.12
N ILE A 364 -16.42 5.53 14.99
CA ILE A 364 -17.77 6.12 14.91
C ILE A 364 -18.80 5.12 14.36
N GLU A 365 -20.04 5.27 14.82
CA GLU A 365 -21.21 4.70 14.16
C GLU A 365 -21.86 5.76 13.27
N VAL A 366 -22.24 5.37 12.06
CA VAL A 366 -22.89 6.18 11.05
C VAL A 366 -24.41 6.01 11.17
N PRO A 367 -25.18 7.07 11.46
CA PRO A 367 -26.63 6.98 11.57
C PRO A 367 -27.31 6.54 10.26
N ARG A 368 -28.49 5.93 10.38
CA ARG A 368 -29.38 5.60 9.25
C ARG A 368 -30.21 6.79 8.76
N GLU A 369 -29.80 8.00 9.09
CA GLU A 369 -30.45 9.26 8.76
C GLU A 369 -29.49 10.09 7.92
N ALA A 370 -30.00 10.78 6.89
CA ALA A 370 -29.17 11.57 5.99
C ALA A 370 -28.68 12.85 6.69
N GLY A 371 -27.36 13.04 6.75
CA GLY A 371 -26.74 14.25 7.25
C GLY A 371 -25.26 14.08 7.64
N PRO A 372 -24.44 15.12 7.50
CA PRO A 372 -23.00 15.04 7.72
C PRO A 372 -22.61 14.86 9.19
N ILE A 373 -21.74 13.89 9.46
CA ILE A 373 -21.18 13.56 10.76
C ILE A 373 -19.91 14.38 10.99
N THR A 374 -19.90 15.25 12.00
CA THR A 374 -18.69 15.99 12.39
C THR A 374 -17.91 15.26 13.48
N VAL A 375 -16.62 15.04 13.26
CA VAL A 375 -15.68 14.44 14.22
C VAL A 375 -14.55 15.42 14.52
N PRO A 376 -14.44 15.97 15.74
CA PRO A 376 -13.29 16.79 16.12
C PRO A 376 -12.01 15.94 16.17
N LEU A 377 -10.90 16.50 15.68
CA LEU A 377 -9.58 15.87 15.63
C LEU A 377 -8.58 16.62 16.52
N GLY A 378 -8.42 17.93 16.30
CA GLY A 378 -7.58 18.81 17.13
C GLY A 378 -6.09 18.48 17.16
N ARG A 379 -5.55 17.72 16.19
CA ARG A 379 -4.15 17.27 16.15
C ARG A 379 -3.49 17.54 14.79
N ALA A 380 -2.15 17.52 14.79
CA ALA A 380 -1.39 17.35 13.56
C ALA A 380 -1.64 15.95 12.97
N VAL A 381 -1.73 15.87 11.65
CA VAL A 381 -1.83 14.62 10.88
C VAL A 381 -1.10 14.80 9.54
N ARG A 382 -0.15 13.91 9.19
CA ARG A 382 0.37 13.80 7.81
C ARG A 382 -0.50 12.94 6.91
N TYR A 383 -0.88 11.75 7.39
CA TYR A 383 -1.73 10.79 6.69
C TYR A 383 -2.97 10.50 7.52
N LEU A 384 -4.15 10.78 6.95
CA LEU A 384 -5.43 10.42 7.54
C LEU A 384 -5.91 9.12 6.90
N LYS A 385 -6.39 8.14 7.68
CA LYS A 385 -7.00 6.93 7.16
C LYS A 385 -8.43 6.77 7.67
N LEU A 386 -9.34 6.44 6.78
CA LEU A 386 -10.65 5.90 7.11
C LEU A 386 -10.66 4.40 6.83
N ARG A 387 -11.19 3.60 7.76
CA ARG A 387 -11.41 2.17 7.62
C ARG A 387 -12.87 1.88 7.91
N ILE A 388 -13.65 1.58 6.89
CA ILE A 388 -15.04 1.11 7.04
C ILE A 388 -14.97 -0.37 7.45
N LEU A 389 -15.64 -0.72 8.55
CA LEU A 389 -15.58 -2.02 9.21
C LEU A 389 -16.86 -2.85 9.00
N GLU A 390 -18.00 -2.16 8.94
CA GLU A 390 -19.34 -2.72 8.74
C GLU A 390 -20.16 -1.75 7.87
N ASN A 391 -21.12 -2.26 7.10
CA ASN A 391 -22.14 -1.47 6.40
C ASN A 391 -23.55 -1.80 6.96
N ASN A 392 -24.60 -1.17 6.42
CA ASN A 392 -25.95 -1.30 6.95
C ASN A 392 -26.75 -2.51 6.40
N GLY A 393 -26.21 -3.26 5.45
CA GLY A 393 -26.74 -4.53 4.92
C GLY A 393 -26.89 -4.59 3.39
N GLU A 394 -26.75 -5.80 2.83
CA GLU A 394 -26.94 -6.15 1.41
C GLU A 394 -25.99 -5.49 0.39
N GLY A 395 -25.11 -6.29 -0.21
CA GLY A 395 -24.35 -5.94 -1.41
C GLY A 395 -23.09 -5.09 -1.15
N ASN A 396 -22.99 -4.00 -1.90
CA ASN A 396 -21.81 -3.12 -1.91
C ASN A 396 -21.83 -2.14 -0.74
N THR A 397 -20.66 -1.65 -0.33
CA THR A 397 -20.54 -0.56 0.63
C THR A 397 -20.45 0.77 -0.11
N THR A 398 -21.11 1.81 0.38
CA THR A 398 -21.05 3.17 -0.17
C THR A 398 -20.75 4.23 0.89
N LEU A 399 -20.21 5.37 0.46
CA LEU A 399 -19.91 6.55 1.28
C LEU A 399 -19.96 7.83 0.41
N GLY A 400 -20.38 8.96 0.97
CA GLY A 400 -20.37 10.28 0.31
C GLY A 400 -19.10 11.08 0.58
N GLU A 401 -19.17 12.40 0.38
CA GLU A 401 -18.05 13.34 0.56
C GLU A 401 -17.45 13.28 1.99
N VAL A 402 -16.13 13.40 2.05
CA VAL A 402 -15.29 13.39 3.24
C VAL A 402 -14.42 14.64 3.21
N SER A 403 -14.63 15.54 4.18
CA SER A 403 -13.96 16.85 4.22
C SER A 403 -13.15 17.03 5.51
N ALA A 404 -11.85 17.28 5.42
CA ALA A 404 -10.98 17.52 6.58
C ALA A 404 -10.60 19.00 6.68
N PHE A 405 -11.06 19.69 7.72
CA PHE A 405 -10.93 21.14 7.84
C PHE A 405 -9.72 21.57 8.65
N GLU A 406 -8.91 22.46 8.08
CA GLU A 406 -7.75 23.05 8.75
C GLU A 406 -8.15 24.03 9.86
N ARG A 407 -7.39 24.00 10.97
CA ARG A 407 -7.21 25.17 11.85
C ARG A 407 -5.72 25.31 12.18
N ALA A 408 -5.02 26.15 11.40
CA ALA A 408 -3.64 26.54 11.70
C ALA A 408 -3.54 27.13 13.11
N ALA A 409 -2.53 26.73 13.88
CA ALA A 409 -2.35 27.25 15.24
C ALA A 409 -1.91 28.72 15.21
N PRO A 410 -2.10 29.50 16.31
CA PRO A 410 -1.64 30.88 16.38
C PRO A 410 -0.12 31.01 16.14
N GLY A 411 0.25 31.60 15.00
CA GLY A 411 1.65 31.74 14.55
C GLY A 411 2.06 30.76 13.43
N GLU A 412 1.25 29.75 13.14
CA GLU A 412 1.44 28.88 11.97
C GLU A 412 0.82 29.51 10.71
N ARG A 413 1.44 29.22 9.56
CA ARG A 413 0.88 29.59 8.25
C ARG A 413 0.13 28.39 7.67
N SER A 414 -1.14 28.63 7.34
CA SER A 414 -2.04 27.67 6.67
C SER A 414 -1.35 26.90 5.56
N LEU A 415 -1.66 25.61 5.43
CA LEU A 415 -1.09 24.70 4.43
C LEU A 415 -1.30 25.20 3.00
N VAL A 416 -2.37 25.94 2.74
CA VAL A 416 -2.71 26.50 1.41
C VAL A 416 -1.99 27.82 1.10
N ALA A 417 -1.24 28.39 2.06
CA ALA A 417 -0.39 29.56 1.84
C ALA A 417 0.93 29.18 1.14
N GLY A 418 1.40 30.04 0.24
CA GLY A 418 2.51 29.79 -0.68
C GLY A 418 2.10 28.92 -1.87
N ARG A 419 2.96 28.91 -2.89
CA ARG A 419 2.83 28.02 -4.07
C ARG A 419 3.12 26.56 -3.66
N ALA A 420 2.38 25.61 -4.25
CA ALA A 420 2.66 24.18 -4.07
C ALA A 420 4.07 23.85 -4.57
N ARG A 421 4.76 22.88 -3.96
CA ARG A 421 6.16 22.56 -4.29
C ARG A 421 6.27 21.22 -5.03
N PRO A 422 7.18 21.10 -6.02
CA PRO A 422 7.54 19.81 -6.61
C PRO A 422 7.89 18.80 -5.51
N ILE A 423 7.31 17.60 -5.60
CA ILE A 423 7.28 16.67 -4.45
C ILE A 423 8.69 16.13 -4.14
N ASP A 424 9.52 15.99 -5.16
CA ASP A 424 10.91 15.51 -5.07
C ASP A 424 11.81 16.37 -4.17
N ARG A 425 11.69 17.70 -4.25
CA ARG A 425 12.44 18.68 -3.44
C ARG A 425 12.19 18.58 -1.93
N LEU A 426 11.17 17.82 -1.53
CA LEU A 426 10.79 17.61 -0.14
C LEU A 426 11.48 16.36 0.45
N GLN A 427 11.82 15.39 -0.40
CA GLN A 427 12.30 14.07 0.03
C GLN A 427 13.74 14.12 0.55
N ALA A 428 14.59 14.93 -0.10
CA ALA A 428 16.03 15.04 0.20
C ALA A 428 16.37 15.42 1.66
N ALA A 429 15.44 16.03 2.41
CA ALA A 429 15.64 16.39 3.82
C ALA A 429 15.40 15.22 4.79
N ALA A 430 14.54 14.25 4.44
CA ALA A 430 14.22 13.11 5.30
C ALA A 430 15.29 12.01 5.22
N THR A 431 15.87 11.81 4.03
CA THR A 431 16.83 10.73 3.73
C THR A 431 18.20 10.91 4.40
N MET A 432 18.58 12.15 4.78
CA MET A 432 19.96 12.51 5.16
C MET A 432 20.11 13.02 6.61
N GLY A 433 19.43 12.39 7.56
CA GLY A 433 19.67 12.63 8.99
C GLY A 433 21.07 12.16 9.41
N LYS A 434 21.97 13.07 9.80
CA LYS A 434 23.36 12.76 10.21
C LYS A 434 23.39 11.70 11.34
N GLU A 435 24.13 10.63 11.12
CA GLU A 435 24.14 9.46 12.00
C GLU A 435 24.97 9.70 13.28
N THR A 436 24.33 9.52 14.43
CA THR A 436 24.89 9.78 15.76
C THR A 436 24.80 8.55 16.66
N TRP A 437 25.31 7.40 16.19
CA TRP A 437 25.40 6.19 17.01
C TRP A 437 26.36 6.40 18.19
N ALA A 438 25.92 6.05 19.40
CA ALA A 438 26.71 6.19 20.62
C ALA A 438 27.90 5.21 20.68
N ARG A 439 27.83 4.10 19.94
CA ARG A 439 28.93 3.16 19.71
C ARG A 439 29.02 2.86 18.21
N ARG A 440 30.24 2.82 17.69
CA ARG A 440 30.58 2.28 16.37
C ARG A 440 31.33 0.95 16.54
N GLU A 441 31.40 0.19 15.46
CA GLU A 441 32.24 -1.00 15.31
C GLU A 441 33.76 -0.69 15.39
N ARG A 442 34.61 -1.73 15.24
CA ARG A 442 36.07 -1.59 15.26
C ARG A 442 36.70 -2.35 14.10
N GLU A 443 37.26 -1.61 13.14
CA GLU A 443 37.88 -2.23 11.98
C GLU A 443 39.33 -2.72 12.19
N PRO A 444 39.73 -3.81 11.51
CA PRO A 444 38.89 -4.72 10.71
C PRO A 444 38.02 -5.62 11.60
N ASN A 445 36.81 -6.00 11.15
CA ASN A 445 35.98 -7.00 11.84
C ASN A 445 35.54 -8.22 10.98
N ASP A 446 36.13 -8.40 9.78
CA ASP A 446 35.87 -9.44 8.75
C ASP A 446 35.70 -10.91 9.20
N SER A 447 36.23 -11.31 10.36
CA SER A 447 36.42 -12.72 10.72
C SER A 447 36.11 -13.06 12.17
N GLN A 448 35.90 -14.36 12.44
CA GLN A 448 35.67 -14.90 13.79
C GLN A 448 36.71 -14.47 14.84
N LYS A 449 37.94 -14.11 14.44
CA LYS A 449 39.02 -13.68 15.34
C LYS A 449 39.00 -12.17 15.65
N GLU A 450 38.48 -11.38 14.72
CA GLU A 450 38.41 -9.92 14.81
C GLU A 450 37.02 -9.45 15.32
N ALA A 451 36.04 -10.36 15.29
CA ALA A 451 34.63 -10.10 15.54
C ALA A 451 34.32 -9.20 16.74
N ASP A 452 33.53 -8.14 16.53
CA ASP A 452 33.22 -7.20 17.60
C ASP A 452 32.14 -7.74 18.57
N ARG A 453 32.35 -7.53 19.86
CA ARG A 453 31.49 -8.04 20.93
C ARG A 453 30.24 -7.20 21.06
N VAL A 454 29.07 -7.81 20.86
CA VAL A 454 27.78 -7.16 21.15
C VAL A 454 27.59 -7.05 22.65
N GLU A 455 27.27 -5.84 23.12
CA GLU A 455 26.99 -5.54 24.52
C GLU A 455 25.55 -5.03 24.65
N ALA A 456 24.66 -5.95 25.04
CA ALA A 456 23.22 -5.70 25.13
C ALA A 456 22.88 -4.54 26.09
N PRO A 457 21.91 -3.66 25.77
CA PRO A 457 21.11 -3.60 24.55
C PRO A 457 21.61 -2.55 23.52
N THR A 458 22.79 -1.97 23.72
CA THR A 458 23.26 -0.80 22.96
C THR A 458 23.58 -1.16 21.50
N PRO A 459 22.95 -0.51 20.50
CA PRO A 459 23.29 -0.76 19.10
C PRO A 459 24.71 -0.33 18.76
N ILE A 460 25.40 -1.15 17.96
CA ILE A 460 26.66 -0.84 17.31
C ILE A 460 26.32 -0.35 15.91
N GLY A 461 26.71 0.88 15.57
CA GLY A 461 26.60 1.41 14.21
C GLY A 461 27.79 1.02 13.33
N GLY A 462 27.53 0.66 12.08
CA GLY A 462 28.55 0.25 11.11
C GLY A 462 28.23 0.63 9.66
N GLU A 463 29.22 0.49 8.78
CA GLU A 463 29.15 0.89 7.36
C GLU A 463 29.88 -0.08 6.44
N LEU A 464 29.13 -0.97 5.78
CA LEU A 464 29.66 -1.90 4.76
C LEU A 464 30.08 -1.12 3.51
N SER A 465 31.38 -0.94 3.33
CA SER A 465 31.99 -0.04 2.35
C SER A 465 32.05 -0.60 0.93
N ALA A 466 31.92 -1.92 0.77
CA ALA A 466 32.00 -2.62 -0.52
C ALA A 466 31.04 -3.82 -0.59
N ALA A 467 30.70 -4.27 -1.81
CA ALA A 467 29.92 -5.50 -2.02
C ALA A 467 30.66 -6.79 -1.60
N THR A 468 31.96 -6.70 -1.30
CA THR A 468 32.78 -7.78 -0.72
C THR A 468 33.03 -7.60 0.77
N ASP A 469 32.48 -6.57 1.40
CA ASP A 469 32.65 -6.27 2.82
C ASP A 469 31.76 -7.19 3.68
N ARG A 470 32.15 -7.46 4.93
CA ARG A 470 31.40 -8.36 5.83
C ARG A 470 31.75 -8.08 7.29
N ASP A 471 30.75 -7.89 8.13
CA ASP A 471 31.01 -7.46 9.50
C ASP A 471 30.62 -8.59 10.46
N VAL A 472 31.55 -9.10 11.24
CA VAL A 472 31.32 -10.21 12.17
C VAL A 472 31.21 -9.67 13.59
N PHE A 473 30.10 -9.98 14.24
CA PHE A 473 29.90 -9.70 15.66
C PHE A 473 29.81 -11.00 16.46
N VAL A 474 30.35 -11.01 17.68
CA VAL A 474 30.21 -12.11 18.63
C VAL A 474 29.18 -11.77 19.71
N VAL A 475 28.21 -12.66 19.89
CA VAL A 475 27.18 -12.62 20.93
C VAL A 475 27.50 -13.73 21.96
N PRO A 476 28.00 -13.37 23.15
CA PRO A 476 28.34 -14.35 24.18
C PRO A 476 27.10 -15.17 24.62
N GLY A 477 27.22 -16.48 24.63
CA GLY A 477 26.12 -17.39 24.93
C GLY A 477 26.10 -17.87 26.38
N ALA A 478 24.90 -18.08 26.94
CA ALA A 478 24.78 -18.78 28.22
C ALA A 478 25.01 -20.30 28.06
N ALA A 479 25.36 -20.97 29.16
CA ALA A 479 25.84 -22.36 29.16
C ALA A 479 24.75 -23.44 28.94
N THR A 480 23.52 -23.07 28.55
CA THR A 480 22.36 -23.97 28.46
C THR A 480 21.50 -23.65 27.24
N GLY A 481 21.07 -24.69 26.52
CA GLY A 481 20.18 -24.54 25.35
C GLY A 481 18.73 -24.23 25.70
N GLY A 482 17.98 -23.78 24.68
CA GLY A 482 16.62 -23.25 24.84
C GLY A 482 16.60 -21.73 25.06
N GLN A 483 17.72 -21.05 24.80
CA GLN A 483 17.82 -19.59 24.85
C GLN A 483 17.32 -18.98 23.53
N ALA A 484 16.54 -17.90 23.60
CA ALA A 484 16.18 -17.09 22.45
C ALA A 484 17.27 -16.05 22.20
N LEU A 485 17.78 -15.98 20.97
CA LEU A 485 18.53 -14.85 20.45
C LEU A 485 17.54 -13.91 19.77
N THR A 486 17.45 -12.66 20.20
CA THR A 486 16.79 -11.59 19.45
C THR A 486 17.84 -10.63 18.88
N VAL A 487 17.87 -10.49 17.57
CA VAL A 487 18.67 -9.50 16.83
C VAL A 487 17.75 -8.35 16.41
N SER A 488 18.13 -7.12 16.75
CA SER A 488 17.54 -5.89 16.20
C SER A 488 18.50 -5.30 15.15
N LEU A 489 17.96 -4.90 14.01
CA LEU A 489 18.70 -4.35 12.89
C LEU A 489 18.02 -3.05 12.42
N GLU A 490 18.77 -1.95 12.35
CA GLU A 490 18.38 -0.70 11.70
C GLU A 490 19.22 -0.49 10.43
N GLY A 491 18.67 0.16 9.41
CA GLY A 491 19.39 0.62 8.22
C GLY A 491 18.69 1.82 7.58
N ARG A 492 19.46 2.72 6.97
CA ARG A 492 18.96 4.02 6.46
C ARG A 492 19.34 4.22 4.98
N PRO A 493 18.46 4.82 4.15
CA PRO A 493 17.05 5.14 4.42
C PRO A 493 16.13 3.91 4.48
N SER A 494 16.68 2.71 4.26
CA SER A 494 16.02 1.41 4.35
C SER A 494 17.03 0.36 4.81
N ILE A 495 16.58 -0.81 5.29
CA ILE A 495 17.52 -1.90 5.58
C ILE A 495 18.03 -2.48 4.26
N ARG A 496 19.35 -2.37 4.04
CA ARG A 496 20.04 -2.91 2.84
C ARG A 496 21.07 -3.99 3.17
N THR A 497 21.04 -4.51 4.40
CA THR A 497 21.95 -5.55 4.90
C THR A 497 21.20 -6.86 5.15
N ARG A 498 21.94 -7.95 5.40
CA ARG A 498 21.42 -9.27 5.78
C ARG A 498 22.28 -9.79 6.94
N VAL A 499 21.69 -10.48 7.91
CA VAL A 499 22.43 -11.06 9.05
C VAL A 499 22.41 -12.58 8.97
N THR A 500 23.59 -13.20 8.95
CA THR A 500 23.76 -14.65 9.01
C THR A 500 24.19 -15.05 10.42
N VAL A 501 23.44 -15.93 11.08
CA VAL A 501 23.76 -16.44 12.42
C VAL A 501 24.53 -17.74 12.30
N MET A 502 25.67 -17.83 12.99
CA MET A 502 26.67 -18.89 12.87
C MET A 502 27.06 -19.40 14.27
N ASP A 503 27.44 -20.67 14.39
CA ASP A 503 27.91 -21.23 15.67
C ASP A 503 29.40 -20.95 15.95
N SER A 504 29.90 -21.43 17.09
CA SER A 504 31.30 -21.33 17.49
C SER A 504 32.29 -22.07 16.57
N LYS A 505 31.83 -22.87 15.59
CA LYS A 505 32.65 -23.47 14.53
C LYS A 505 32.56 -22.68 13.22
N PHE A 506 31.94 -21.51 13.25
CA PHE A 506 31.65 -20.66 12.10
C PHE A 506 30.80 -21.37 11.04
N ALA A 507 29.90 -22.26 11.47
CA ALA A 507 28.92 -22.91 10.59
C ALA A 507 27.56 -22.21 10.69
N THR A 508 27.04 -21.72 9.56
CA THR A 508 25.72 -21.11 9.44
C THR A 508 24.62 -21.97 10.04
N LYS A 509 23.73 -21.33 10.81
CA LYS A 509 22.49 -21.92 11.37
C LYS A 509 21.26 -21.28 10.77
N TYR A 510 21.24 -19.95 10.72
CA TYR A 510 20.06 -19.17 10.38
C TYR A 510 20.46 -18.02 9.47
N VAL A 511 19.59 -17.65 8.53
CA VAL A 511 19.74 -16.45 7.69
C VAL A 511 18.56 -15.55 7.99
N LEU A 512 18.84 -14.36 8.50
CA LEU A 512 17.86 -13.35 8.88
C LEU A 512 17.83 -12.33 7.74
N ASP A 513 16.83 -12.45 6.85
CA ASP A 513 16.71 -11.59 5.68
C ASP A 513 15.64 -10.49 5.88
N PRO A 514 16.04 -9.22 6.10
CA PRO A 514 15.13 -8.09 6.22
C PRO A 514 14.56 -7.63 4.87
N SER A 515 14.87 -8.29 3.74
CA SER A 515 14.28 -8.00 2.42
C SER A 515 12.74 -8.04 2.40
N ARG A 516 12.11 -8.61 3.43
CA ARG A 516 10.66 -8.68 3.64
C ARG A 516 10.13 -7.76 4.77
N THR A 517 10.95 -6.92 5.40
CA THR A 517 10.48 -5.95 6.41
C THR A 517 10.03 -4.64 5.74
N ARG A 518 8.96 -3.99 6.26
CA ARG A 518 8.38 -2.77 5.67
C ARG A 518 9.12 -1.45 6.02
N GLY A 519 10.04 -1.44 6.98
CA GLY A 519 10.61 -0.20 7.53
C GLY A 519 12.13 -0.20 7.71
N THR A 520 12.65 0.89 8.27
CA THR A 520 14.07 1.09 8.59
C THR A 520 14.59 0.19 9.72
N ARG A 521 13.71 -0.49 10.45
CA ARG A 521 14.04 -1.35 11.59
C ARG A 521 13.33 -2.70 11.50
N ALA A 522 14.05 -3.76 11.85
CA ALA A 522 13.58 -5.14 11.91
C ALA A 522 14.03 -5.80 13.22
N ARG A 523 13.23 -6.72 13.76
CA ARG A 523 13.64 -7.64 14.81
C ARG A 523 13.43 -9.09 14.39
N PHE A 524 14.41 -9.92 14.69
CA PHE A 524 14.37 -11.36 14.42
C PHE A 524 14.67 -12.09 15.72
N SER A 525 13.86 -13.09 16.07
CA SER A 525 14.15 -13.97 17.20
C SER A 525 14.26 -15.40 16.73
N VAL A 526 15.25 -16.14 17.26
CA VAL A 526 15.49 -17.56 16.96
C VAL A 526 15.85 -18.32 18.23
N VAL A 527 15.39 -19.56 18.38
CA VAL A 527 15.71 -20.40 19.56
C VAL A 527 16.94 -21.27 19.26
N HIS A 528 17.98 -21.17 20.09
CA HIS A 528 19.26 -21.87 19.88
C HIS A 528 19.68 -22.80 21.03
N GLY A 529 20.65 -23.66 20.72
CA GLY A 529 21.19 -24.68 21.63
C GLY A 529 22.14 -24.18 22.71
N GLY A 530 22.22 -22.87 22.96
CA GLY A 530 23.21 -22.26 23.85
C GLY A 530 24.59 -22.11 23.20
N GLY A 531 25.56 -21.61 23.97
CA GLY A 531 26.93 -21.32 23.49
C GLY A 531 27.03 -20.07 22.60
N ASP A 532 28.26 -19.60 22.38
CA ASP A 532 28.54 -18.36 21.64
C ASP A 532 28.05 -18.43 20.18
N LEU A 533 27.41 -17.34 19.74
CA LEU A 533 26.94 -17.15 18.38
C LEU A 533 27.68 -16.01 17.70
N TYR A 534 27.85 -16.12 16.40
CA TYR A 534 28.43 -15.09 15.55
C TYR A 534 27.35 -14.57 14.58
N LEU A 535 27.28 -13.25 14.43
CA LEU A 535 26.39 -12.56 13.51
C LEU A 535 27.24 -11.94 12.40
N GLN A 536 27.14 -12.47 11.19
CA GLN A 536 27.78 -11.88 10.02
C GLN A 536 26.77 -10.96 9.30
N VAL A 537 27.02 -9.66 9.31
CA VAL A 537 26.31 -8.66 8.52
C VAL A 537 26.97 -8.55 7.15
N LEU A 538 26.18 -8.45 6.08
CA LEU A 538 26.68 -8.19 4.73
C LEU A 538 25.64 -7.45 3.89
N GLN A 539 26.07 -6.80 2.81
CA GLN A 539 25.18 -6.20 1.81
C GLN A 539 24.89 -7.24 0.72
N PRO A 540 23.65 -7.80 0.63
CA PRO A 540 23.30 -8.74 -0.42
C PRO A 540 23.29 -8.04 -1.80
N PRO A 541 23.64 -8.74 -2.90
CA PRO A 541 23.75 -8.10 -4.22
C PRO A 541 22.44 -7.47 -4.69
N SER A 542 22.52 -6.32 -5.37
CA SER A 542 21.33 -5.56 -5.79
C SER A 542 20.51 -6.35 -6.81
N ALA A 543 19.20 -6.41 -6.62
CA ALA A 543 18.23 -6.98 -7.54
C ALA A 543 17.39 -5.83 -8.11
N GLN A 544 17.58 -5.52 -9.39
CA GLN A 544 17.06 -4.30 -10.03
C GLN A 544 16.15 -4.66 -11.21
N VAL A 545 15.00 -4.01 -11.31
CA VAL A 545 14.24 -3.95 -12.56
C VAL A 545 14.26 -2.51 -13.07
N VAL A 546 14.86 -2.30 -14.23
CA VAL A 546 14.82 -1.00 -14.90
C VAL A 546 13.62 -0.98 -15.84
N ILE A 547 12.74 0.01 -15.68
CA ILE A 547 11.50 0.18 -16.42
C ILE A 547 11.55 1.51 -17.16
N TRP A 548 11.28 1.53 -18.46
CA TRP A 548 11.13 2.78 -19.20
C TRP A 548 9.91 2.81 -20.10
N ASP A 549 9.35 4.01 -20.15
CA ASP A 549 8.26 4.40 -21.03
C ASP A 549 8.73 4.44 -22.49
N THR A 550 7.92 3.84 -23.36
CA THR A 550 8.06 3.86 -24.82
C THR A 550 6.76 4.30 -25.51
N SER A 551 5.89 5.03 -24.80
CA SER A 551 4.63 5.59 -25.31
C SER A 551 4.83 6.66 -26.40
N GLY A 552 3.77 7.01 -27.13
CA GLY A 552 3.84 7.96 -28.25
C GLY A 552 4.34 9.38 -27.89
N SER A 553 4.15 9.84 -26.65
CA SER A 553 4.66 11.13 -26.15
C SER A 553 6.19 11.20 -26.05
N MET A 554 6.84 10.04 -25.92
CA MET A 554 8.31 9.94 -25.81
C MET A 554 9.07 10.30 -27.09
N VAL A 555 8.40 10.57 -28.22
CA VAL A 555 9.00 10.77 -29.56
C VAL A 555 10.11 11.83 -29.61
N HIS A 556 10.03 12.89 -28.80
CA HIS A 556 11.06 13.93 -28.72
C HIS A 556 12.09 13.71 -27.59
N ARG A 557 11.97 12.61 -26.85
CA ARG A 557 12.74 12.29 -25.63
C ARG A 557 13.60 11.02 -25.78
N VAL A 558 13.32 10.18 -26.79
CA VAL A 558 14.00 8.89 -27.08
C VAL A 558 15.53 8.97 -26.98
N ALA A 559 16.14 10.01 -27.57
CA ALA A 559 17.61 10.11 -27.65
C ALA A 559 18.28 10.35 -26.28
N ASP A 560 17.71 11.22 -25.44
CA ASP A 560 18.22 11.46 -24.09
C ASP A 560 17.99 10.24 -23.19
N LEU A 561 16.87 9.51 -23.39
CA LEU A 561 16.56 8.29 -22.65
C LEU A 561 17.53 7.15 -23.01
N ASP A 562 17.78 6.90 -24.29
CA ASP A 562 18.72 5.86 -24.74
C ASP A 562 20.13 6.13 -24.21
N LEU A 563 20.56 7.40 -24.22
CA LEU A 563 21.84 7.83 -23.63
C LEU A 563 21.88 7.58 -22.12
N ALA A 564 20.83 7.94 -21.38
CA ALA A 564 20.75 7.75 -19.94
C ALA A 564 20.72 6.27 -19.54
N LEU A 565 19.96 5.43 -20.25
CA LEU A 565 19.88 3.98 -20.02
C LEU A 565 21.22 3.30 -20.34
N ARG A 566 21.93 3.70 -21.39
CA ARG A 566 23.27 3.16 -21.71
C ARG A 566 24.30 3.52 -20.64
N ASP A 567 24.30 4.76 -20.15
CA ASP A 567 25.19 5.20 -19.08
C ASP A 567 24.89 4.47 -17.75
N TYR A 568 23.62 4.29 -17.42
CA TYR A 568 23.18 3.51 -16.26
C TYR A 568 23.64 2.04 -16.35
N LEU A 569 23.27 1.34 -17.43
CA LEU A 569 23.57 -0.09 -17.62
C LEU A 569 25.08 -0.35 -17.82
N GLY A 570 25.83 0.65 -18.28
CA GLY A 570 27.29 0.61 -18.33
C GLY A 570 27.98 0.62 -16.96
N LYS A 571 27.30 1.12 -15.90
CA LYS A 571 27.85 1.25 -14.54
C LYS A 571 27.54 0.07 -13.61
N ILE A 572 26.45 -0.67 -13.89
CA ILE A 572 26.03 -1.91 -13.18
C ILE A 572 27.22 -2.83 -12.85
N GLN A 573 27.28 -3.38 -11.64
CA GLN A 573 28.37 -4.25 -11.20
C GLN A 573 28.12 -5.72 -11.62
N PRO A 574 29.18 -6.53 -11.83
CA PRO A 574 29.01 -7.95 -12.22
C PRO A 574 28.29 -8.82 -11.19
N THR A 575 28.18 -8.36 -9.95
CA THR A 575 27.45 -8.97 -8.83
C THR A 575 25.94 -8.69 -8.86
N ASP A 576 25.50 -7.63 -9.53
CA ASP A 576 24.10 -7.25 -9.58
C ASP A 576 23.27 -8.22 -10.42
N ARG A 577 21.98 -8.22 -10.15
CA ARG A 577 20.96 -8.95 -10.91
C ARG A 577 20.01 -7.92 -11.49
N VAL A 578 20.21 -7.55 -12.75
CA VAL A 578 19.36 -6.59 -13.47
C VAL A 578 18.43 -7.32 -14.44
N GLN A 579 17.21 -6.83 -14.53
CA GLN A 579 16.20 -7.19 -15.53
C GLN A 579 15.64 -5.89 -16.13
N LEU A 580 15.17 -5.95 -17.38
CA LEU A 580 14.77 -4.78 -18.16
C LEU A 580 13.32 -4.95 -18.64
N ILE A 581 12.52 -3.89 -18.49
CA ILE A 581 11.16 -3.78 -19.01
C ILE A 581 11.04 -2.49 -19.80
N ARG A 582 10.51 -2.57 -21.03
CA ARG A 582 9.87 -1.42 -21.67
C ARG A 582 8.35 -1.55 -21.57
N PHE A 583 7.64 -0.43 -21.60
CA PHE A 583 6.17 -0.45 -21.66
C PHE A 583 5.61 0.61 -22.60
N ASP A 584 4.47 0.29 -23.17
CA ASP A 584 3.66 1.10 -24.10
C ASP A 584 2.18 0.84 -23.72
N ASP A 585 1.32 0.37 -24.63
CA ASP A 585 0.03 -0.23 -24.24
C ASP A 585 0.18 -1.60 -23.56
N GLY A 586 1.33 -2.26 -23.73
CA GLY A 586 1.72 -3.49 -23.07
C GLY A 586 3.03 -3.36 -22.28
N THR A 587 3.56 -4.51 -21.85
CA THR A 587 4.81 -4.60 -21.09
C THR A 587 5.68 -5.71 -21.69
N GLU A 588 6.93 -5.41 -22.04
CA GLU A 588 7.87 -6.40 -22.60
C GLU A 588 9.08 -6.58 -21.66
N VAL A 589 9.21 -7.78 -21.09
CA VAL A 589 10.40 -8.18 -20.31
C VAL A 589 11.48 -8.66 -21.28
N LEU A 590 12.63 -7.98 -21.30
CA LEU A 590 13.59 -8.07 -22.41
C LEU A 590 14.67 -9.16 -22.23
N LEU A 591 14.89 -9.66 -21.01
CA LEU A 591 15.83 -10.74 -20.73
C LEU A 591 15.11 -11.96 -20.16
N LYS A 592 15.52 -13.17 -20.58
CA LYS A 592 14.96 -14.44 -20.07
C LYS A 592 15.21 -14.62 -18.56
N ASP A 593 16.39 -14.23 -18.09
CA ASP A 593 16.87 -14.39 -16.71
C ASP A 593 17.56 -13.08 -16.27
N PHE A 594 17.61 -12.80 -14.96
CA PHE A 594 18.34 -11.64 -14.42
C PHE A 594 19.86 -11.77 -14.66
N THR A 595 20.56 -10.66 -14.94
CA THR A 595 22.00 -10.66 -15.22
C THR A 595 22.73 -9.39 -14.76
N GLY A 596 24.00 -9.53 -14.37
CA GLY A 596 24.94 -8.42 -14.16
C GLY A 596 25.88 -8.19 -15.34
N GLN A 597 25.72 -8.95 -16.44
CA GLN A 597 26.61 -8.87 -17.60
C GLN A 597 26.23 -7.67 -18.49
N ARG A 598 26.98 -6.57 -18.37
CA ARG A 598 26.80 -5.32 -19.15
C ARG A 598 26.58 -5.54 -20.65
N ALA A 599 27.29 -6.49 -21.26
CA ALA A 599 27.12 -6.82 -22.69
C ALA A 599 25.73 -7.42 -23.03
N GLN A 600 25.14 -8.21 -22.12
CA GLN A 600 23.78 -8.72 -22.26
C GLN A 600 22.74 -7.61 -22.04
N LEU A 601 22.96 -6.74 -21.04
CA LEU A 601 22.08 -5.60 -20.74
C LEU A 601 22.03 -4.59 -21.90
N LEU A 602 23.19 -4.19 -22.42
CA LEU A 602 23.30 -3.24 -23.53
C LEU A 602 22.82 -3.83 -24.87
N GLY A 603 22.96 -5.14 -25.07
CA GLY A 603 22.39 -5.84 -26.23
C GLY A 603 20.87 -5.98 -26.16
N ALA A 604 20.30 -6.21 -24.97
CA ALA A 604 18.84 -6.25 -24.78
C ALA A 604 18.17 -4.86 -24.89
N LEU A 605 18.94 -3.77 -24.77
CA LEU A 605 18.49 -2.40 -25.01
C LEU A 605 18.44 -2.05 -26.52
N GLU A 606 19.15 -2.78 -27.38
CA GLU A 606 19.30 -2.44 -28.80
C GLU A 606 17.96 -2.50 -29.55
N GLY A 607 17.52 -1.37 -30.09
CA GLY A 607 16.21 -1.23 -30.75
C GLY A 607 15.00 -1.24 -29.81
N LYS A 608 15.20 -1.14 -28.48
CA LYS A 608 14.12 -1.19 -27.46
C LYS A 608 13.80 0.15 -26.78
N VAL A 609 14.39 1.24 -27.27
CA VAL A 609 14.05 2.61 -26.88
C VAL A 609 13.47 3.32 -28.10
N TYR A 610 12.16 3.56 -28.08
CA TYR A 610 11.38 4.21 -29.15
C TYR A 610 10.09 4.82 -28.56
N ALA A 611 9.20 5.32 -29.41
CA ALA A 611 7.90 5.88 -29.03
C ALA A 611 6.77 5.29 -29.89
N ASP A 612 5.77 4.66 -29.29
CA ASP A 612 4.61 4.02 -29.93
C ASP A 612 3.44 3.86 -28.92
N SER A 613 2.20 3.87 -29.40
CA SER A 613 0.97 3.60 -28.62
C SER A 613 0.82 4.35 -27.27
N GLY A 614 0.10 3.74 -26.31
CA GLY A 614 -0.29 4.29 -25.01
C GLY A 614 0.71 4.05 -23.86
N THR A 615 0.24 4.13 -22.61
CA THR A 615 1.05 4.23 -21.39
C THR A 615 0.49 3.37 -20.25
N SER A 616 1.03 2.15 -20.07
CA SER A 616 0.60 1.15 -19.06
C SER A 616 1.54 1.04 -17.85
N ILE A 617 1.57 2.09 -17.01
CA ILE A 617 2.39 2.22 -15.79
C ILE A 617 2.11 1.12 -14.76
N PHE A 618 0.85 0.91 -14.41
CA PHE A 618 0.46 0.01 -13.32
C PHE A 618 0.80 -1.45 -13.66
N ASP A 619 0.55 -1.88 -14.90
CA ASP A 619 0.95 -3.21 -15.39
C ASP A 619 2.49 -3.36 -15.38
N ALA A 620 3.24 -2.32 -15.74
CA ALA A 620 4.71 -2.34 -15.74
C ALA A 620 5.30 -2.49 -14.32
N ILE A 621 4.81 -1.73 -13.34
CA ILE A 621 5.27 -1.84 -11.94
C ILE A 621 4.88 -3.21 -11.36
N LYS A 622 3.66 -3.70 -11.61
CA LYS A 622 3.22 -5.06 -11.20
C LYS A 622 4.10 -6.15 -11.80
N ALA A 623 4.52 -6.01 -13.06
CA ALA A 623 5.46 -6.94 -13.69
C ALA A 623 6.85 -6.90 -13.03
N GLY A 624 7.39 -5.71 -12.76
CA GLY A 624 8.66 -5.52 -12.03
C GLY A 624 8.65 -6.14 -10.64
N VAL A 625 7.58 -5.93 -9.87
CA VAL A 625 7.35 -6.58 -8.57
C VAL A 625 7.35 -8.11 -8.71
N THR A 626 6.59 -8.65 -9.68
CA THR A 626 6.42 -10.10 -9.89
C THR A 626 7.72 -10.81 -10.30
N LEU A 627 8.67 -10.06 -10.88
CA LEU A 627 10.02 -10.54 -11.18
C LEU A 627 10.91 -10.50 -9.92
N LEU A 628 10.84 -9.44 -9.12
CA LEU A 628 11.66 -9.25 -7.91
C LEU A 628 11.23 -10.11 -6.71
N ASP A 629 9.97 -10.54 -6.61
CA ASP A 629 9.55 -11.44 -5.52
C ASP A 629 10.31 -12.78 -5.52
N LYS A 630 10.78 -13.20 -6.70
CA LYS A 630 11.54 -14.44 -6.92
C LYS A 630 13.05 -14.28 -6.69
N VAL A 631 13.51 -13.10 -6.27
CA VAL A 631 14.94 -12.76 -6.19
C VAL A 631 15.28 -12.22 -4.80
N GLU A 632 16.02 -13.02 -4.03
CA GLU A 632 16.56 -12.61 -2.71
C GLU A 632 17.39 -11.32 -2.76
N GLY A 633 17.43 -10.55 -1.66
CA GLY A 633 18.38 -9.46 -1.43
C GLY A 633 17.77 -8.06 -1.45
N SER A 634 18.56 -7.02 -1.74
CA SER A 634 18.05 -5.65 -1.83
C SER A 634 17.33 -5.47 -3.17
N ARG A 635 16.01 -5.32 -3.14
CA ARG A 635 15.15 -5.26 -4.32
C ARG A 635 14.76 -3.82 -4.64
N ALA A 636 14.94 -3.42 -5.90
CA ALA A 636 14.61 -2.08 -6.39
C ALA A 636 13.99 -2.11 -7.79
N ILE A 637 13.03 -1.21 -8.03
CA ILE A 637 12.51 -0.87 -9.35
C ILE A 637 12.97 0.55 -9.65
N VAL A 638 13.54 0.79 -10.85
CA VAL A 638 13.89 2.13 -11.33
C VAL A 638 13.07 2.41 -12.57
N MET A 639 12.06 3.26 -12.45
CA MET A 639 11.09 3.56 -13.50
C MET A 639 11.20 5.00 -13.99
N MET A 640 10.96 5.23 -15.28
CA MET A 640 10.80 6.56 -15.88
C MET A 640 9.53 6.62 -16.74
N THR A 641 8.79 7.73 -16.69
CA THR A 641 7.62 8.03 -17.55
C THR A 641 7.41 9.54 -17.73
N ASP A 642 6.74 9.94 -18.81
CA ASP A 642 6.46 11.34 -19.16
C ASP A 642 4.97 11.75 -19.10
N GLY A 643 4.08 10.84 -18.70
CA GLY A 643 2.63 11.04 -18.68
C GLY A 643 1.86 10.12 -17.72
N GLU A 644 0.54 10.17 -17.82
CA GLU A 644 -0.41 9.41 -16.99
C GLU A 644 -0.65 7.96 -17.45
N ASP A 645 -1.16 7.10 -16.57
CA ASP A 645 -1.59 5.75 -16.98
C ASP A 645 -2.88 5.82 -17.81
N THR A 646 -2.77 5.45 -19.08
CA THR A 646 -3.87 5.49 -20.06
C THR A 646 -4.38 4.11 -20.45
N THR A 647 -3.57 3.06 -20.33
CA THR A 647 -3.85 1.75 -20.95
C THR A 647 -3.66 0.52 -20.05
N SER A 648 -3.22 0.66 -18.79
CA SER A 648 -3.09 -0.51 -17.91
C SER A 648 -4.43 -1.20 -17.70
N LYS A 649 -4.38 -2.54 -17.72
CA LYS A 649 -5.50 -3.42 -17.36
C LYS A 649 -5.66 -3.52 -15.85
N ALA A 650 -4.58 -3.28 -15.10
CA ALA A 650 -4.62 -3.13 -13.66
C ALA A 650 -5.40 -1.90 -13.20
N GLU A 651 -6.12 -2.04 -12.09
CA GLU A 651 -6.62 -0.90 -11.31
C GLU A 651 -5.56 -0.42 -10.28
N PRO A 652 -5.59 0.84 -9.82
CA PRO A 652 -4.65 1.34 -8.80
C PRO A 652 -4.65 0.53 -7.49
N THR A 653 -5.77 -0.09 -7.14
CA THR A 653 -5.88 -1.00 -5.98
C THR A 653 -4.96 -2.22 -6.09
N GLU A 654 -4.79 -2.75 -7.31
CA GLU A 654 -3.86 -3.86 -7.57
C GLU A 654 -2.40 -3.41 -7.63
N LEU A 655 -2.13 -2.17 -8.06
CA LEU A 655 -0.79 -1.58 -7.92
C LEU A 655 -0.41 -1.53 -6.44
N TRP A 656 -1.29 -0.99 -5.59
CA TRP A 656 -1.07 -0.93 -4.15
C TRP A 656 -0.90 -2.32 -3.53
N ALA A 657 -1.76 -3.28 -3.86
CA ALA A 657 -1.61 -4.67 -3.38
C ALA A 657 -0.28 -5.32 -3.82
N ALA A 658 0.18 -5.05 -5.04
CA ALA A 658 1.47 -5.54 -5.52
C ALA A 658 2.65 -4.90 -4.79
N LEU A 659 2.63 -3.58 -4.53
CA LEU A 659 3.69 -2.91 -3.78
C LEU A 659 3.81 -3.45 -2.34
N ASP A 660 2.70 -3.65 -1.64
CA ASP A 660 2.70 -4.18 -0.27
C ASP A 660 3.21 -5.63 -0.17
N HIS A 661 2.81 -6.49 -1.12
CA HIS A 661 3.28 -7.86 -1.17
C HIS A 661 4.76 -7.94 -1.61
N GLY A 662 5.10 -7.15 -2.63
CA GLY A 662 6.41 -7.15 -3.28
C GLY A 662 7.53 -6.68 -2.35
N ARG A 663 7.30 -5.61 -1.56
CA ARG A 663 8.31 -4.99 -0.68
C ARG A 663 9.65 -4.72 -1.40
N ALA A 664 9.55 -4.18 -2.61
CA ALA A 664 10.66 -3.70 -3.42
C ALA A 664 10.64 -2.17 -3.47
N ARG A 665 11.81 -1.54 -3.38
CA ARG A 665 11.93 -0.07 -3.34
C ARG A 665 11.70 0.51 -4.73
N LEU A 666 10.66 1.31 -4.89
CA LEU A 666 10.29 1.95 -6.16
C LEU A 666 10.93 3.33 -6.27
N TYR A 667 11.74 3.51 -7.30
CA TYR A 667 12.31 4.78 -7.72
C TYR A 667 11.60 5.23 -8.99
N THR A 668 11.09 6.47 -9.02
CA THR A 668 10.29 7.00 -10.14
C THR A 668 10.86 8.33 -10.62
N ILE A 669 11.20 8.39 -11.91
CA ILE A 669 11.60 9.61 -12.62
C ILE A 669 10.41 10.10 -13.43
N GLY A 670 9.90 11.28 -13.08
CA GLY A 670 8.84 11.96 -13.82
C GLY A 670 9.39 13.03 -14.78
N LEU A 671 8.93 13.03 -16.03
CA LEU A 671 9.47 13.89 -17.09
C LEU A 671 8.43 14.84 -17.74
N GLY A 672 8.31 16.03 -17.16
CA GLY A 672 7.50 17.13 -17.70
C GLY A 672 6.00 17.05 -17.39
N ASP A 673 5.23 17.90 -18.05
CA ASP A 673 3.94 18.36 -17.50
C ASP A 673 2.76 17.42 -17.73
N GLY A 674 2.90 16.38 -18.56
CA GLY A 674 1.88 15.31 -18.67
C GLY A 674 1.57 14.64 -17.32
N LEU A 675 2.54 14.66 -16.39
CA LEU A 675 2.35 14.12 -15.04
C LEU A 675 1.45 14.97 -14.15
N ARG A 676 1.18 16.23 -14.52
CA ARG A 676 0.21 17.10 -13.82
C ARG A 676 -1.24 16.73 -14.12
N ASN A 677 -1.48 15.90 -15.14
CA ASN A 677 -2.81 15.43 -15.52
C ASN A 677 -3.45 14.69 -14.33
N PHE A 678 -4.66 15.10 -13.93
CA PHE A 678 -5.40 14.44 -12.85
C PHE A 678 -6.06 13.14 -13.32
N VAL A 679 -5.79 12.05 -12.61
CA VAL A 679 -6.25 10.69 -12.97
C VAL A 679 -7.43 10.32 -12.07
N ALA A 680 -8.65 10.52 -12.57
CA ALA A 680 -9.90 10.30 -11.83
C ALA A 680 -9.95 8.93 -11.10
N ARG A 681 -9.63 7.84 -11.81
CA ARG A 681 -9.60 6.47 -11.24
C ARG A 681 -8.55 6.24 -10.15
N ALA A 682 -7.63 7.18 -9.92
CA ALA A 682 -6.62 7.10 -8.86
C ALA A 682 -6.80 8.17 -7.77
N GLY A 683 -7.71 9.14 -7.93
CA GLY A 683 -7.94 10.22 -6.96
C GLY A 683 -6.74 11.16 -6.74
N SER A 684 -5.84 11.25 -7.72
CA SER A 684 -4.58 11.98 -7.65
C SER A 684 -4.03 12.32 -9.04
N THR A 685 -3.02 13.20 -9.13
CA THR A 685 -2.25 13.41 -10.38
C THR A 685 -1.24 12.30 -10.60
N ALA A 686 -0.77 12.10 -11.84
CA ALA A 686 0.22 11.07 -12.14
C ALA A 686 1.58 11.31 -11.45
N GLU A 687 2.07 12.56 -11.38
CA GLU A 687 3.25 12.95 -10.56
C GLU A 687 3.09 12.46 -9.12
N ARG A 688 1.95 12.78 -8.52
CA ARG A 688 1.70 12.51 -7.11
C ARG A 688 1.48 11.03 -6.83
N LEU A 689 0.80 10.30 -7.71
CA LEU A 689 0.67 8.85 -7.61
C LEU A 689 2.03 8.14 -7.71
N LEU A 690 2.92 8.58 -8.60
CA LEU A 690 4.29 8.05 -8.71
C LEU A 690 5.16 8.42 -7.50
N ALA A 691 4.94 9.60 -6.92
CA ALA A 691 5.64 10.06 -5.72
C ALA A 691 5.16 9.33 -4.46
N ASP A 692 3.86 9.18 -4.28
CA ASP A 692 3.21 8.39 -3.24
C ASP A 692 3.70 6.94 -3.30
N ALA A 693 3.63 6.30 -4.48
CA ALA A 693 4.07 4.92 -4.66
C ALA A 693 5.56 4.73 -4.29
N ALA A 694 6.45 5.61 -4.75
CA ALA A 694 7.87 5.57 -4.40
C ALA A 694 8.13 5.76 -2.90
N LEU A 695 7.59 6.84 -2.31
CA LEU A 695 7.72 7.14 -0.88
C LEU A 695 7.23 5.99 -0.01
N SER A 696 6.09 5.41 -0.37
CA SER A 696 5.47 4.31 0.37
C SER A 696 6.38 3.07 0.50
N THR A 697 7.31 2.87 -0.43
CA THR A 697 8.24 1.73 -0.44
C THR A 697 9.62 2.03 0.17
N GLY A 698 9.84 3.26 0.66
CA GLY A 698 11.18 3.72 1.05
C GLY A 698 12.13 3.92 -0.14
N GLY A 699 11.57 4.19 -1.32
CA GLY A 699 12.29 4.66 -2.51
C GLY A 699 12.24 6.19 -2.65
N ARG A 700 12.41 6.70 -3.87
CA ARG A 700 12.50 8.14 -4.16
C ARG A 700 11.85 8.52 -5.50
N TYR A 701 11.15 9.64 -5.52
CA TYR A 701 10.67 10.30 -6.74
C TYR A 701 11.57 11.48 -7.11
N ALA A 702 11.69 11.75 -8.41
CA ALA A 702 12.39 12.90 -8.96
C ALA A 702 11.64 13.46 -10.17
N TYR A 703 11.39 14.78 -10.19
CA TYR A 703 10.76 15.46 -11.32
C TYR A 703 11.82 16.21 -12.14
N ILE A 704 11.74 16.12 -13.46
CA ILE A 704 12.53 16.91 -14.41
C ILE A 704 11.63 17.51 -15.49
N ALA A 705 11.79 18.81 -15.74
CA ALA A 705 11.09 19.48 -16.84
C ALA A 705 11.69 19.15 -18.22
N LYS A 706 12.93 18.63 -18.27
CA LYS A 706 13.72 18.46 -19.50
C LYS A 706 14.37 17.09 -19.57
N SER A 707 14.27 16.44 -20.73
CA SER A 707 14.82 15.10 -20.97
C SER A 707 16.34 15.03 -20.84
N SER A 708 17.04 16.12 -21.14
CA SER A 708 18.50 16.22 -20.99
C SER A 708 19.01 16.11 -19.54
N GLU A 709 18.12 16.14 -18.54
CA GLU A 709 18.46 15.86 -17.13
C GLU A 709 18.36 14.38 -16.75
N LEU A 710 17.79 13.51 -17.61
CA LEU A 710 17.60 12.07 -17.35
C LEU A 710 18.89 11.38 -16.90
N ALA A 711 20.00 11.61 -17.63
CA ALA A 711 21.29 10.99 -17.33
C ALA A 711 21.82 11.36 -15.93
N ARG A 712 21.49 12.56 -15.40
CA ARG A 712 21.83 12.95 -14.03
C ARG A 712 21.04 12.11 -13.02
N LEU A 713 19.72 12.04 -13.17
CA LEU A 713 18.87 11.30 -12.22
C LEU A 713 19.14 9.79 -12.22
N TYR A 714 19.33 9.18 -13.39
CA TYR A 714 19.75 7.78 -13.46
C TYR A 714 21.11 7.56 -12.78
N ALA A 715 22.09 8.46 -12.97
CA ALA A 715 23.37 8.37 -12.28
C ALA A 715 23.26 8.58 -10.75
N GLU A 716 22.39 9.48 -10.28
CA GLU A 716 22.10 9.69 -8.85
C GLU A 716 21.47 8.44 -8.21
N ILE A 717 20.42 7.87 -8.83
CA ILE A 717 19.76 6.65 -8.34
C ILE A 717 20.72 5.45 -8.39
N GLY A 718 21.52 5.36 -9.46
CA GLY A 718 22.59 4.38 -9.57
C GLY A 718 23.62 4.51 -8.43
N ALA A 719 24.06 5.72 -8.10
CA ALA A 719 24.96 5.95 -6.97
C ALA A 719 24.31 5.57 -5.63
N GLU A 720 23.03 5.90 -5.42
CA GLU A 720 22.27 5.57 -4.21
C GLU A 720 22.10 4.05 -4.00
N LEU A 721 21.87 3.30 -5.08
CA LEU A 721 21.74 1.84 -5.04
C LEU A 721 23.08 1.11 -4.80
N HIS A 722 24.22 1.71 -5.18
CA HIS A 722 25.56 1.15 -4.98
C HIS A 722 26.36 1.78 -3.82
N ALA A 723 25.81 2.79 -3.13
CA ALA A 723 26.44 3.40 -1.95
C ALA A 723 26.70 2.36 -0.84
N PRO A 724 27.62 2.62 0.12
CA PRO A 724 27.81 1.79 1.32
C PRO A 724 26.51 1.56 2.10
N ALA A 725 26.36 0.40 2.74
CA ALA A 725 25.22 0.12 3.60
C ALA A 725 25.53 0.48 5.05
N THR A 726 25.02 1.64 5.50
CA THR A 726 24.98 1.94 6.93
C THR A 726 23.90 1.11 7.63
N TYR A 727 24.22 0.67 8.84
CA TYR A 727 23.30 -0.08 9.68
C TYR A 727 23.59 0.17 11.16
N ALA A 728 22.68 -0.27 12.03
CA ALA A 728 23.00 -0.48 13.44
C ALA A 728 22.46 -1.84 13.89
N ILE A 729 23.32 -2.62 14.56
CA ILE A 729 22.97 -3.96 15.06
C ILE A 729 23.00 -3.99 16.59
N ALA A 730 21.97 -4.60 17.17
CA ALA A 730 21.95 -4.97 18.58
C ALA A 730 21.48 -6.43 18.70
N ALA A 731 22.00 -7.15 19.69
CA ALA A 731 21.61 -8.52 19.94
C ALA A 731 21.47 -8.76 21.45
N THR A 732 20.46 -9.54 21.81
CA THR A 732 20.15 -9.91 23.20
C THR A 732 19.83 -11.40 23.26
N THR A 733 20.30 -12.09 24.30
CA THR A 733 20.02 -13.52 24.51
C THR A 733 19.26 -13.70 25.81
N SER A 734 18.12 -14.39 25.78
CA SER A 734 17.19 -14.51 26.91
C SER A 734 16.63 -15.92 27.06
N THR A 735 16.50 -16.40 28.29
CA THR A 735 15.77 -17.63 28.63
C THR A 735 14.37 -17.33 29.17
N ALA A 736 13.97 -16.05 29.23
CA ALA A 736 12.65 -15.65 29.68
C ALA A 736 11.57 -15.96 28.64
N THR A 737 10.35 -16.20 29.12
CA THR A 737 9.15 -16.37 28.30
C THR A 737 8.18 -15.22 28.55
N GLY A 738 7.36 -14.92 27.55
CA GLY A 738 6.15 -14.12 27.73
C GLY A 738 4.91 -14.99 27.54
N ARG A 739 3.74 -14.42 27.88
CA ARG A 739 2.44 -15.03 27.58
C ARG A 739 1.88 -14.40 26.31
N LEU A 740 1.45 -15.23 25.38
CA LEU A 740 0.76 -14.81 24.16
C LEU A 740 -0.69 -15.30 24.20
N VAL A 741 -1.65 -14.40 23.96
CA VAL A 741 -3.03 -14.78 23.68
C VAL A 741 -3.47 -14.19 22.35
N VAL A 742 -4.21 -14.98 21.56
CA VAL A 742 -4.86 -14.53 20.33
C VAL A 742 -6.37 -14.54 20.58
N LYS A 743 -7.06 -13.42 20.40
CA LYS A 743 -8.50 -13.27 20.67
C LYS A 743 -9.25 -12.86 19.41
N ALA A 744 -10.48 -13.34 19.26
CA ALA A 744 -11.44 -12.76 18.33
C ALA A 744 -12.14 -11.56 18.99
N VAL A 745 -12.26 -10.44 18.29
CA VAL A 745 -13.00 -9.25 18.73
C VAL A 745 -14.06 -8.89 17.69
N GLY A 746 -15.29 -8.64 18.13
CA GLY A 746 -16.46 -8.54 17.24
C GLY A 746 -17.06 -9.90 16.92
N ASP A 747 -17.59 -10.06 15.71
CA ASP A 747 -18.15 -11.34 15.26
C ASP A 747 -17.09 -12.45 15.21
N ARG A 748 -17.48 -13.65 15.66
CA ARG A 748 -16.57 -14.81 15.78
C ARG A 748 -15.90 -15.09 14.43
N LEU A 749 -14.56 -15.17 14.45
CA LEU A 749 -13.72 -15.61 13.34
C LEU A 749 -14.14 -17.00 12.81
N ALA A 750 -15.03 -16.97 11.83
CA ALA A 750 -15.67 -18.15 11.26
C ALA A 750 -14.78 -18.81 10.21
N VAL A 751 -13.62 -19.33 10.62
CA VAL A 751 -12.66 -19.97 9.71
C VAL A 751 -11.94 -21.14 10.39
N PRO A 752 -12.00 -22.39 9.89
CA PRO A 752 -12.83 -22.89 8.80
C PRO A 752 -14.27 -23.21 9.27
N PRO A 753 -15.32 -22.88 8.49
CA PRO A 753 -16.69 -23.23 8.87
C PRO A 753 -17.05 -24.71 8.67
N ARG A 754 -16.13 -25.54 8.14
CA ARG A 754 -16.39 -26.95 7.79
C ARG A 754 -16.08 -27.88 8.95
N VAL A 755 -17.13 -28.42 9.57
CA VAL A 755 -17.03 -29.22 10.80
C VAL A 755 -17.79 -30.53 10.62
N GLU A 756 -17.12 -31.66 10.76
CA GLU A 756 -17.80 -32.94 10.96
C GLU A 756 -17.85 -33.28 12.44
N LEU A 757 -19.07 -33.30 12.99
CA LEU A 757 -19.33 -33.76 14.35
C LEU A 757 -19.50 -35.27 14.34
N VAL A 758 -18.54 -36.00 14.90
CA VAL A 758 -18.61 -37.44 15.15
C VAL A 758 -19.06 -37.67 16.60
N LEU A 759 -20.32 -38.08 16.78
CA LEU A 759 -20.90 -38.33 18.09
C LEU A 759 -20.96 -39.82 18.43
N ASP A 760 -20.47 -40.16 19.61
CA ASP A 760 -20.65 -41.44 20.27
C ASP A 760 -22.12 -41.67 20.70
N ALA A 761 -22.68 -42.81 20.29
CA ALA A 761 -23.96 -43.31 20.76
C ALA A 761 -23.88 -44.82 21.08
N SER A 762 -22.76 -45.23 21.66
CA SER A 762 -22.54 -46.54 22.27
C SER A 762 -23.50 -46.83 23.45
N GLY A 763 -23.35 -48.00 24.07
CA GLY A 763 -24.09 -48.40 25.26
C GLY A 763 -23.75 -47.58 26.51
N SER A 764 -22.51 -47.11 26.65
CA SER A 764 -22.01 -46.37 27.81
C SER A 764 -22.61 -44.96 27.94
N MET A 765 -22.98 -44.33 26.82
CA MET A 765 -23.73 -43.07 26.76
C MET A 765 -25.14 -43.11 27.43
N LYS A 766 -25.57 -44.26 27.95
CA LYS A 766 -26.74 -44.42 28.85
C LYS A 766 -26.45 -44.14 30.32
N ARG A 767 -25.17 -44.03 30.72
CA ARG A 767 -24.76 -43.69 32.09
C ARG A 767 -25.44 -42.39 32.53
N LYS A 768 -25.79 -42.31 33.82
CA LYS A 768 -26.33 -41.08 34.41
C LYS A 768 -25.23 -40.07 34.66
N LEU A 769 -25.53 -38.80 34.39
CA LEU A 769 -24.72 -37.64 34.70
C LEU A 769 -25.62 -36.64 35.44
N GLY A 770 -25.50 -36.64 36.77
CA GLY A 770 -26.48 -35.97 37.64
C GLY A 770 -27.89 -36.56 37.47
N GLY A 771 -28.85 -35.70 37.10
CA GLY A 771 -30.26 -36.07 36.98
C GLY A 771 -30.68 -36.75 35.67
N GLN A 772 -29.84 -36.70 34.62
CA GLN A 772 -30.15 -37.17 33.26
C GLN A 772 -29.11 -38.18 32.75
N THR A 773 -29.28 -38.72 31.55
CA THR A 773 -28.24 -39.53 30.88
C THR A 773 -27.21 -38.68 30.14
N MET A 774 -26.00 -39.21 29.94
CA MET A 774 -24.95 -38.57 29.14
C MET A 774 -25.46 -38.20 27.73
N MET A 775 -26.17 -39.10 27.05
CA MET A 775 -26.79 -38.82 25.75
C MET A 775 -27.86 -37.71 25.80
N GLU A 776 -28.54 -37.46 26.92
CA GLU A 776 -29.46 -36.31 27.06
C GLU A 776 -28.70 -34.99 27.17
N ALA A 777 -27.67 -34.93 28.02
CA ALA A 777 -26.78 -33.78 28.13
C ALA A 777 -26.11 -33.44 26.78
N ALA A 778 -25.54 -34.45 26.10
CA ALA A 778 -24.85 -34.26 24.82
C ALA A 778 -25.79 -33.73 23.73
N ARG A 779 -27.01 -34.28 23.59
CA ARG A 779 -27.99 -33.81 22.59
C ARG A 779 -28.45 -32.37 22.85
N ARG A 780 -28.49 -31.95 24.12
CA ARG A 780 -28.83 -30.57 24.52
C ARG A 780 -27.70 -29.61 24.16
N VAL A 781 -26.50 -29.84 24.68
CA VAL A 781 -25.32 -29.03 24.39
C VAL A 781 -25.06 -28.89 22.89
N LEU A 782 -25.15 -29.98 22.13
CA LEU A 782 -24.94 -29.94 20.68
C LEU A 782 -26.03 -29.17 19.94
N THR A 783 -27.28 -29.19 20.42
CA THR A 783 -28.34 -28.31 19.90
C THR A 783 -27.98 -26.83 20.14
N ASP A 784 -27.50 -26.51 21.33
CA ASP A 784 -27.18 -25.14 21.74
C ASP A 784 -25.86 -24.62 21.12
N VAL A 785 -24.94 -25.52 20.74
CA VAL A 785 -23.80 -25.22 19.86
C VAL A 785 -24.30 -24.88 18.45
N ILE A 786 -25.10 -25.76 17.83
CA ILE A 786 -25.62 -25.56 16.46
C ILE A 786 -26.49 -24.29 16.33
N ALA A 787 -27.21 -23.91 17.39
CA ALA A 787 -27.94 -22.64 17.45
C ALA A 787 -27.00 -21.42 17.33
N ARG A 788 -25.80 -21.51 17.92
CA ARG A 788 -24.77 -20.44 17.95
C ARG A 788 -23.77 -20.48 16.79
N LEU A 789 -23.83 -21.46 15.89
CA LEU A 789 -22.95 -21.51 14.71
C LEU A 789 -23.32 -20.43 13.68
N PRO A 790 -22.34 -19.82 13.00
CA PRO A 790 -22.56 -18.81 11.96
C PRO A 790 -23.31 -19.41 10.75
N ALA A 791 -24.08 -18.61 10.02
CA ALA A 791 -24.98 -19.10 8.96
C ALA A 791 -24.23 -19.77 7.78
N GLN A 792 -23.00 -19.32 7.53
CA GLN A 792 -22.06 -19.82 6.53
C GLN A 792 -21.34 -21.14 6.94
N ALA A 793 -21.72 -21.77 8.05
CA ALA A 793 -21.13 -23.04 8.47
C ALA A 793 -21.52 -24.22 7.55
N GLN A 794 -20.55 -25.12 7.32
CA GLN A 794 -20.75 -26.39 6.62
C GLN A 794 -20.63 -27.53 7.64
N VAL A 795 -21.76 -27.96 8.20
CA VAL A 795 -21.76 -28.92 9.32
C VAL A 795 -22.28 -30.28 8.88
N ALA A 796 -21.42 -31.29 9.00
CA ALA A 796 -21.78 -32.69 8.91
C ALA A 796 -22.02 -33.30 10.30
N LEU A 797 -22.86 -34.33 10.38
CA LEU A 797 -23.13 -35.11 11.59
C LEU A 797 -22.96 -36.59 11.28
N ARG A 798 -21.94 -37.21 11.86
CA ARG A 798 -21.68 -38.65 11.85
C ARG A 798 -21.91 -39.23 13.25
N VAL A 799 -22.47 -40.43 13.34
CA VAL A 799 -22.81 -41.05 14.63
C VAL A 799 -22.52 -42.55 14.60
N TYR A 800 -21.78 -43.04 15.61
CA TYR A 800 -21.46 -44.46 15.74
C TYR A 800 -22.17 -45.15 16.92
N GLY A 801 -22.29 -46.47 16.84
CA GLY A 801 -22.96 -47.32 17.83
C GLY A 801 -24.47 -47.15 17.94
N HIS A 802 -25.10 -46.30 17.11
CA HIS A 802 -26.49 -45.88 17.32
C HIS A 802 -27.56 -46.83 16.73
N ARG A 803 -27.17 -47.85 15.94
CA ARG A 803 -28.11 -48.76 15.24
C ARG A 803 -28.07 -50.16 15.83
N LYS A 804 -26.87 -50.72 15.98
CA LYS A 804 -26.60 -52.09 16.42
C LYS A 804 -26.58 -52.20 17.95
N PRO A 805 -27.02 -53.33 18.54
CA PRO A 805 -26.68 -53.66 19.93
C PRO A 805 -25.16 -53.88 20.09
N ASP A 806 -24.65 -53.71 21.31
CA ASP A 806 -23.26 -54.04 21.66
C ASP A 806 -22.90 -55.48 21.25
N LYS A 807 -21.71 -55.66 20.66
CA LYS A 807 -21.14 -56.95 20.19
C LYS A 807 -22.00 -57.73 19.19
N ALA A 808 -22.99 -57.09 18.57
CA ALA A 808 -23.74 -57.69 17.46
C ALA A 808 -22.88 -57.78 16.19
N ALA A 809 -23.23 -58.71 15.29
CA ALA A 809 -22.58 -58.80 13.98
C ALA A 809 -22.76 -57.48 13.19
N GLY A 810 -21.64 -56.89 12.76
CA GLY A 810 -21.62 -55.58 12.11
C GLY A 810 -21.66 -54.38 13.07
N ALA A 811 -21.32 -54.55 14.36
CA ALA A 811 -21.27 -53.46 15.34
C ALA A 811 -19.98 -52.62 15.28
N CYS A 812 -18.87 -53.22 14.82
CA CYS A 812 -17.58 -52.52 14.68
C CYS A 812 -17.49 -51.66 13.41
N GLU A 813 -18.47 -51.81 12.54
CA GLU A 813 -18.70 -51.04 11.33
C GLU A 813 -19.91 -50.07 11.51
N ASP A 814 -20.48 -49.99 12.73
CA ASP A 814 -21.71 -49.22 12.99
C ASP A 814 -21.45 -47.71 13.11
N THR A 815 -21.18 -47.07 11.97
CA THR A 815 -21.08 -45.61 11.82
C THR A 815 -21.98 -45.12 10.66
N GLU A 816 -22.59 -43.94 10.78
CA GLU A 816 -23.43 -43.33 9.72
C GLU A 816 -23.26 -41.82 9.67
N LEU A 817 -23.15 -41.26 8.46
CA LEU A 817 -23.29 -39.85 8.17
C LEU A 817 -24.79 -39.47 8.17
N LEU A 818 -25.34 -39.13 9.33
CA LEU A 818 -26.76 -38.77 9.50
C LEU A 818 -27.15 -37.47 8.77
N VAL A 819 -26.21 -36.54 8.63
CA VAL A 819 -26.34 -35.30 7.83
C VAL A 819 -25.01 -35.07 7.11
N PRO A 820 -24.97 -35.07 5.76
CA PRO A 820 -23.77 -34.74 5.00
C PRO A 820 -23.51 -33.23 4.98
N PHE A 821 -22.31 -32.84 4.56
CA PHE A 821 -21.95 -31.43 4.36
C PHE A 821 -22.91 -30.70 3.40
N GLY A 822 -23.16 -29.43 3.71
CA GLY A 822 -24.04 -28.52 2.97
C GLY A 822 -24.19 -27.20 3.74
N ALA A 823 -25.07 -26.31 3.29
CA ALA A 823 -25.41 -25.10 4.05
C ALA A 823 -26.08 -25.45 5.40
N LEU A 824 -25.92 -24.59 6.42
CA LEU A 824 -26.31 -24.88 7.81
C LEU A 824 -27.84 -25.00 8.02
N ASP A 825 -28.38 -26.18 7.77
CA ASP A 825 -29.74 -26.54 8.20
C ASP A 825 -29.76 -26.88 9.70
N ARG A 826 -29.79 -25.83 10.53
CA ARG A 826 -29.93 -25.93 12.00
C ARG A 826 -31.15 -26.76 12.42
N LYS A 827 -32.23 -26.77 11.63
CA LYS A 827 -33.47 -27.52 11.96
C LYS A 827 -33.26 -29.02 11.75
N ARG A 828 -32.72 -29.44 10.60
CA ARG A 828 -32.40 -30.84 10.30
C ARG A 828 -31.36 -31.41 11.24
N LEU A 829 -30.26 -30.68 11.51
CA LEU A 829 -29.24 -31.10 12.46
C LEU A 829 -29.84 -31.31 13.86
N THR A 830 -30.57 -30.32 14.39
CA THR A 830 -31.27 -30.42 15.69
C THR A 830 -32.24 -31.61 15.75
N ALA A 831 -33.02 -31.84 14.69
CA ALA A 831 -33.98 -32.94 14.63
C ALA A 831 -33.29 -34.31 14.60
N ARG A 832 -32.20 -34.46 13.83
CA ARG A 832 -31.42 -35.71 13.76
C ARG A 832 -30.73 -35.99 15.10
N ILE A 833 -30.10 -35.00 15.72
CA ILE A 833 -29.45 -35.11 17.04
C ILE A 833 -30.44 -35.58 18.11
N LYS A 834 -31.61 -34.93 18.21
CA LYS A 834 -32.64 -35.29 19.20
C LYS A 834 -33.16 -36.74 19.02
N ALA A 835 -33.16 -37.26 17.79
CA ALA A 835 -33.58 -38.62 17.47
C ALA A 835 -32.56 -39.73 17.79
N ILE A 836 -31.29 -39.39 18.06
CA ILE A 836 -30.23 -40.38 18.39
C ILE A 836 -30.60 -41.18 19.63
N LYS A 837 -30.33 -42.49 19.59
CA LYS A 837 -30.54 -43.43 20.71
C LYS A 837 -29.26 -44.24 20.94
N PRO A 838 -28.76 -44.32 22.18
CA PRO A 838 -27.53 -45.04 22.49
C PRO A 838 -27.76 -46.56 22.44
N ARG A 839 -26.89 -47.35 21.79
CA ARG A 839 -27.10 -48.80 21.62
C ARG A 839 -25.86 -49.69 21.70
N GLY A 840 -24.77 -49.35 21.01
CA GLY A 840 -23.77 -50.30 20.54
C GLY A 840 -22.37 -50.19 21.17
N THR A 841 -21.37 -50.61 20.39
CA THR A 841 -19.93 -50.63 20.70
C THR A 841 -19.27 -49.31 20.19
N THR A 842 -18.01 -49.02 20.54
CA THR A 842 -17.27 -47.79 20.16
C THR A 842 -16.21 -47.95 19.03
N PRO A 843 -16.59 -48.03 17.74
CA PRO A 843 -15.63 -48.09 16.63
C PRO A 843 -15.09 -46.71 16.23
N ILE A 844 -14.14 -46.20 17.02
CA ILE A 844 -13.55 -44.86 16.87
C ILE A 844 -12.67 -44.78 15.61
N ALA A 845 -11.71 -45.70 15.45
CA ALA A 845 -10.77 -45.72 14.32
C ALA A 845 -11.49 -45.84 12.96
N PHE A 846 -12.51 -46.70 12.90
CA PHE A 846 -13.34 -46.87 11.71
C PHE A 846 -14.18 -45.60 11.41
N SER A 847 -14.66 -44.91 12.45
CA SER A 847 -15.39 -43.65 12.29
C SER A 847 -14.49 -42.49 11.83
N ILE A 848 -13.25 -42.41 12.32
CA ILE A 848 -12.25 -41.44 11.83
C ILE A 848 -11.92 -41.69 10.35
N ALA A 849 -11.71 -42.96 9.96
CA ALA A 849 -11.46 -43.33 8.57
C ALA A 849 -12.67 -43.03 7.65
N ALA A 850 -13.89 -43.19 8.16
CA ALA A 850 -15.12 -42.89 7.43
C ALA A 850 -15.36 -41.39 7.25
N ALA A 851 -15.15 -40.57 8.28
CA ALA A 851 -15.17 -39.10 8.18
C ALA A 851 -14.12 -38.58 7.16
N GLY A 852 -12.94 -39.19 7.16
CA GLY A 852 -11.91 -38.95 6.14
C GLY A 852 -12.33 -39.32 4.71
N ALA A 853 -13.34 -40.17 4.53
CA ALA A 853 -13.93 -40.45 3.22
C ALA A 853 -14.96 -39.37 2.83
N ASP A 854 -15.76 -38.89 3.79
CA ASP A 854 -16.76 -37.83 3.59
C ASP A 854 -16.13 -36.48 3.20
N LEU A 855 -14.85 -36.27 3.55
CA LEU A 855 -14.07 -35.07 3.27
C LEU A 855 -13.26 -35.10 1.95
N ARG A 856 -13.28 -36.19 1.16
CA ARG A 856 -12.39 -36.35 -0.01
C ARG A 856 -12.57 -35.33 -1.13
N ASP A 857 -13.81 -34.91 -1.37
CA ASP A 857 -14.13 -33.91 -2.40
C ASP A 857 -14.08 -32.47 -1.87
N ALA A 858 -13.75 -32.27 -0.59
CA ALA A 858 -13.77 -30.99 0.09
C ALA A 858 -12.42 -30.24 -0.05
N LYS A 859 -12.45 -28.99 -0.49
CA LYS A 859 -11.24 -28.13 -0.62
C LYS A 859 -11.07 -27.21 0.59
N GLY A 860 -9.83 -27.07 1.06
CA GLY A 860 -9.47 -26.28 2.24
C GLY A 860 -9.83 -26.96 3.58
N PRO A 861 -9.32 -26.44 4.70
CA PRO A 861 -9.34 -27.11 6.00
C PRO A 861 -10.73 -27.47 6.55
N ALA A 862 -10.76 -28.54 7.34
CA ALA A 862 -11.92 -28.97 8.11
C ALA A 862 -11.56 -29.38 9.55
N VAL A 863 -12.50 -29.20 10.48
CA VAL A 863 -12.40 -29.73 11.85
C VAL A 863 -13.21 -31.01 11.98
N LEU A 864 -12.56 -32.09 12.38
CA LEU A 864 -13.20 -33.33 12.80
C LEU A 864 -13.36 -33.27 14.32
N LEU A 865 -14.60 -33.14 14.80
CA LEU A 865 -14.93 -33.04 16.22
C LEU A 865 -15.49 -34.37 16.72
N LEU A 866 -14.65 -35.16 17.40
CA LEU A 866 -15.07 -36.41 18.04
C LEU A 866 -15.55 -36.14 19.47
N VAL A 867 -16.77 -36.55 19.81
CA VAL A 867 -17.30 -36.53 21.18
C VAL A 867 -17.55 -37.96 21.63
N THR A 868 -16.82 -38.45 22.65
CA THR A 868 -16.83 -39.86 23.09
C THR A 868 -16.81 -40.04 24.61
N ASP A 869 -17.44 -41.12 25.10
CA ASP A 869 -17.50 -41.48 26.53
C ASP A 869 -16.64 -42.69 26.92
N GLY A 870 -15.82 -43.22 25.99
CA GLY A 870 -14.95 -44.36 26.22
C GLY A 870 -13.76 -44.46 25.25
N LYS A 871 -13.04 -45.59 25.33
CA LYS A 871 -11.96 -45.98 24.39
C LYS A 871 -12.50 -46.71 23.17
N GLU A 872 -11.60 -47.00 22.22
CA GLU A 872 -11.83 -47.93 21.11
C GLU A 872 -12.08 -49.37 21.64
N GLU A 873 -13.21 -49.97 21.25
CA GLU A 873 -13.61 -51.33 21.68
C GLU A 873 -13.43 -52.41 20.58
N CYS A 874 -13.23 -52.01 19.32
CA CYS A 874 -13.22 -52.92 18.17
C CYS A 874 -11.83 -53.30 17.65
N GLY A 875 -10.78 -52.99 18.42
CA GLY A 875 -9.40 -53.38 18.09
C GLY A 875 -8.76 -52.61 16.93
N GLY A 876 -9.39 -51.52 16.48
CA GLY A 876 -8.76 -50.58 15.56
C GLY A 876 -7.67 -49.75 16.23
N ASP A 877 -6.92 -48.99 15.42
CA ASP A 877 -5.95 -48.01 15.91
C ASP A 877 -6.36 -46.60 15.44
N PRO A 878 -6.90 -45.75 16.34
CA PRO A 878 -7.26 -44.37 16.03
C PRO A 878 -6.06 -43.50 15.61
N ALA A 879 -4.85 -43.78 16.10
CA ALA A 879 -3.65 -43.05 15.71
C ALA A 879 -3.22 -43.40 14.27
N ALA A 880 -3.29 -44.69 13.90
CA ALA A 880 -3.06 -45.11 12.51
C ALA A 880 -4.14 -44.56 11.55
N ALA A 881 -5.40 -44.50 11.98
CA ALA A 881 -6.48 -43.89 11.19
C ALA A 881 -6.21 -42.40 10.91
N VAL A 882 -5.79 -41.64 11.93
CA VAL A 882 -5.38 -40.23 11.79
C VAL A 882 -4.17 -40.06 10.88
N ALA A 883 -3.15 -40.92 11.03
CA ALA A 883 -1.97 -40.90 10.17
C ALA A 883 -2.34 -41.14 8.70
N ALA A 884 -3.29 -42.03 8.42
CA ALA A 884 -3.81 -42.27 7.07
C ALA A 884 -4.55 -41.05 6.49
N LEU A 885 -5.27 -40.26 7.30
CA LEU A 885 -5.90 -39.02 6.82
C LEU A 885 -4.86 -38.00 6.35
N ARG A 886 -3.80 -37.78 7.16
CA ARG A 886 -2.71 -36.86 6.81
C ARG A 886 -1.89 -37.38 5.61
N ALA A 887 -1.66 -38.69 5.52
CA ALA A 887 -0.98 -39.30 4.37
C ALA A 887 -1.80 -39.21 3.06
N ALA A 888 -3.14 -39.09 3.15
CA ALA A 888 -4.01 -38.83 2.00
C ALA A 888 -4.04 -37.35 1.56
N GLY A 889 -3.28 -36.47 2.21
CA GLY A 889 -3.22 -35.03 1.89
C GLY A 889 -4.45 -34.24 2.34
N LEU A 890 -5.29 -34.80 3.22
CA LEU A 890 -6.49 -34.13 3.74
C LEU A 890 -6.08 -33.11 4.83
N ASP A 891 -6.48 -31.86 4.62
CA ASP A 891 -6.26 -30.77 5.59
C ASP A 891 -7.32 -30.84 6.71
N VAL A 892 -7.09 -31.74 7.66
CA VAL A 892 -8.04 -32.06 8.73
C VAL A 892 -7.41 -31.91 10.11
N THR A 893 -8.10 -31.19 10.97
CA THR A 893 -7.78 -31.04 12.40
C THR A 893 -8.72 -31.91 13.22
N LEU A 894 -8.22 -32.98 13.85
CA LEU A 894 -9.02 -33.79 14.77
C LEU A 894 -8.92 -33.25 16.20
N SER A 895 -10.02 -32.69 16.71
CA SER A 895 -10.20 -32.36 18.12
C SER A 895 -11.12 -33.39 18.79
N ILE A 896 -10.81 -33.76 20.03
CA ILE A 896 -11.53 -34.81 20.76
C ILE A 896 -12.04 -34.26 22.09
N VAL A 897 -13.35 -34.41 22.32
CA VAL A 897 -13.99 -34.12 23.61
C VAL A 897 -14.31 -35.44 24.30
N GLY A 898 -13.56 -35.73 25.37
CA GLY A 898 -13.82 -36.86 26.26
C GLY A 898 -14.90 -36.48 27.27
N PHE A 899 -15.99 -37.25 27.33
CA PHE A 899 -17.16 -36.92 28.13
C PHE A 899 -17.45 -37.99 29.18
N GLY A 900 -17.23 -37.68 30.47
CA GLY A 900 -17.36 -38.67 31.55
C GLY A 900 -16.32 -39.80 31.49
N LEU A 901 -15.17 -39.54 30.87
CA LEU A 901 -13.97 -40.38 30.98
C LEU A 901 -13.40 -40.26 32.40
N THR A 902 -13.06 -41.38 33.02
CA THR A 902 -12.55 -41.39 34.41
C THR A 902 -11.15 -42.00 34.53
N ASP A 903 -10.76 -42.87 33.60
CA ASP A 903 -9.40 -43.38 33.49
C ASP A 903 -8.45 -42.26 33.01
N ALA A 904 -7.23 -42.22 33.56
CA ALA A 904 -6.18 -41.32 33.08
C ALA A 904 -5.54 -41.83 31.78
N ALA A 905 -5.35 -43.16 31.64
CA ALA A 905 -4.71 -43.76 30.47
C ALA A 905 -5.56 -43.62 29.19
N GLU A 906 -6.89 -43.67 29.33
CA GLU A 906 -7.81 -43.43 28.20
C GLU A 906 -7.79 -41.96 27.75
N ARG A 907 -7.72 -41.01 28.69
CA ARG A 907 -7.57 -39.58 28.40
C ARG A 907 -6.21 -39.26 27.78
N ASP A 908 -5.13 -39.85 28.28
CA ASP A 908 -3.79 -39.76 27.69
C ASP A 908 -3.72 -40.35 26.27
N ALA A 909 -4.45 -41.44 26.01
CA ALA A 909 -4.55 -42.03 24.67
C ALA A 909 -5.29 -41.08 23.70
N MET A 910 -6.45 -40.56 24.10
CA MET A 910 -7.20 -39.59 23.29
C MET A 910 -6.43 -38.28 23.07
N ALA A 911 -5.70 -37.78 24.08
CA ALA A 911 -4.81 -36.63 23.94
C ALA A 911 -3.72 -36.85 22.87
N LYS A 912 -3.11 -38.03 22.82
CA LYS A 912 -2.13 -38.39 21.78
C LYS A 912 -2.77 -38.46 20.40
N VAL A 913 -3.96 -39.05 20.26
CA VAL A 913 -4.69 -39.14 18.98
C VAL A 913 -5.09 -37.76 18.46
N ALA A 914 -5.61 -36.87 19.31
CA ALA A 914 -5.92 -35.48 18.94
C ALA A 914 -4.67 -34.70 18.54
N THR A 915 -3.55 -34.88 19.25
CA THR A 915 -2.27 -34.22 18.95
C THR A 915 -1.69 -34.67 17.60
N LEU A 916 -1.74 -35.97 17.27
CA LEU A 916 -1.42 -36.48 15.92
C LEU A 916 -2.40 -35.93 14.87
N GLY A 917 -3.64 -35.71 15.28
CA GLY A 917 -4.68 -35.03 14.53
C GLY A 917 -4.42 -33.54 14.29
N GLY A 918 -3.43 -32.93 14.94
CA GLY A 918 -3.17 -31.49 14.92
C GLY A 918 -4.21 -30.64 15.66
N GLY A 919 -5.20 -31.27 16.29
CA GLY A 919 -6.18 -30.61 17.15
C GLY A 919 -5.83 -30.77 18.63
N SER A 920 -6.83 -30.72 19.49
CA SER A 920 -6.64 -30.79 20.94
C SER A 920 -7.66 -31.72 21.62
N PHE A 921 -7.30 -32.21 22.81
CA PHE A 921 -8.18 -33.00 23.66
C PHE A 921 -8.73 -32.14 24.80
N HIS A 922 -10.03 -32.26 25.06
CA HIS A 922 -10.70 -31.59 26.18
C HIS A 922 -11.54 -32.59 26.98
N ASP A 923 -11.33 -32.61 28.28
CA ASP A 923 -12.09 -33.42 29.22
C ASP A 923 -13.34 -32.64 29.70
N ALA A 924 -14.47 -33.35 29.82
CA ALA A 924 -15.76 -32.81 30.20
C ALA A 924 -16.47 -33.78 31.16
N GLN A 925 -16.92 -33.29 32.31
CA GLN A 925 -17.44 -34.11 33.41
C GLN A 925 -18.90 -33.78 33.77
N ASP A 926 -19.50 -32.79 33.11
CA ASP A 926 -20.90 -32.35 33.25
C ASP A 926 -21.38 -31.63 31.96
N GLU A 927 -22.63 -31.19 31.94
CA GLU A 927 -23.25 -30.50 30.78
C GLU A 927 -22.55 -29.16 30.44
N ALA A 928 -22.09 -28.41 31.45
CA ALA A 928 -21.48 -27.10 31.27
C ALA A 928 -20.04 -27.19 30.74
N SER A 929 -19.25 -28.09 31.33
CA SER A 929 -17.90 -28.42 30.88
C SER A 929 -17.91 -29.07 29.49
N LEU A 930 -18.94 -29.84 29.12
CA LEU A 930 -19.11 -30.33 27.75
C LEU A 930 -19.31 -29.18 26.74
N GLY A 931 -20.14 -28.19 27.08
CA GLY A 931 -20.32 -27.00 26.24
C GLY A 931 -19.02 -26.21 26.06
N ALA A 932 -18.30 -25.95 27.15
CA ALA A 932 -17.00 -25.27 27.11
C ALA A 932 -15.92 -26.10 26.39
N ALA A 933 -15.95 -27.43 26.50
CA ALA A 933 -15.04 -28.32 25.78
C ALA A 933 -15.31 -28.31 24.27
N ILE A 934 -16.56 -28.31 23.83
CA ILE A 934 -16.90 -28.20 22.41
C ILE A 934 -16.53 -26.83 21.84
N ASP A 935 -16.85 -25.73 22.53
CA ASP A 935 -16.47 -24.38 22.09
C ASP A 935 -14.94 -24.21 21.94
N ARG A 936 -14.13 -24.87 22.80
CA ARG A 936 -12.66 -24.90 22.65
C ARG A 936 -12.18 -25.88 21.58
N ALA A 937 -12.82 -27.05 21.43
CA ALA A 937 -12.45 -28.04 20.41
C ALA A 937 -12.68 -27.53 18.98
N MET A 938 -13.60 -26.58 18.83
CA MET A 938 -13.91 -25.84 17.59
C MET A 938 -13.11 -24.53 17.43
N ALA A 939 -12.23 -24.18 18.37
CA ALA A 939 -11.43 -22.97 18.28
C ALA A 939 -10.32 -23.11 17.23
N VAL A 940 -10.07 -22.05 16.47
CA VAL A 940 -9.11 -22.04 15.36
C VAL A 940 -7.68 -22.13 15.91
N PRO A 941 -6.84 -23.08 15.47
CA PRO A 941 -5.47 -23.18 15.93
C PRO A 941 -4.59 -22.06 15.35
N PHE A 942 -3.62 -21.62 16.14
CA PHE A 942 -2.52 -20.76 15.71
C PHE A 942 -1.16 -21.32 16.16
N GLU A 943 -0.13 -21.01 15.39
CA GLU A 943 1.27 -21.33 15.69
C GLU A 943 2.06 -20.04 15.86
N ALA A 944 2.83 -19.95 16.94
CA ALA A 944 3.87 -18.93 17.09
C ALA A 944 5.17 -19.48 16.48
N LEU A 945 5.70 -18.75 15.52
CA LEU A 945 6.89 -19.09 14.75
C LEU A 945 8.05 -18.16 15.11
N ASP A 946 9.27 -18.70 15.18
CA ASP A 946 10.49 -17.89 15.20
C ASP A 946 10.88 -17.43 13.77
N ALA A 947 11.94 -16.63 13.65
CA ALA A 947 12.38 -16.07 12.37
C ALA A 947 12.91 -17.11 11.35
N THR A 948 13.00 -18.39 11.72
CA THR A 948 13.29 -19.52 10.81
C THR A 948 12.02 -20.21 10.28
N GLY A 949 10.85 -19.85 10.83
CA GLY A 949 9.59 -20.57 10.64
C GLY A 949 9.42 -21.78 11.58
N ALA A 950 10.30 -21.96 12.57
CA ALA A 950 10.18 -23.03 13.55
C ALA A 950 9.07 -22.72 14.57
N VAL A 951 8.21 -23.69 14.85
CA VAL A 951 7.10 -23.54 15.80
C VAL A 951 7.62 -23.52 17.24
N VAL A 952 7.57 -22.34 17.88
CA VAL A 952 7.97 -22.13 19.29
C VAL A 952 6.78 -22.12 20.25
N GLY A 953 5.55 -22.11 19.74
CA GLY A 953 4.34 -22.28 20.53
C GLY A 953 3.11 -22.60 19.69
N ARG A 954 2.09 -23.20 20.30
CA ARG A 954 0.78 -23.46 19.68
C ARG A 954 -0.34 -23.11 20.64
N GLY A 955 -1.39 -22.46 20.14
CA GLY A 955 -2.59 -22.12 20.89
C GLY A 955 -3.83 -22.13 20.00
N ALA A 956 -4.94 -21.62 20.50
CA ALA A 956 -6.18 -21.45 19.74
C ALA A 956 -6.80 -20.08 20.00
N ILE A 957 -7.52 -19.52 19.01
CA ILE A 957 -8.16 -18.21 19.12
C ILE A 957 -9.22 -18.25 20.25
N GLY A 958 -9.10 -17.33 21.21
CA GLY A 958 -9.97 -17.29 22.40
C GLY A 958 -9.65 -18.35 23.46
N GLY A 959 -8.55 -19.10 23.30
CA GLY A 959 -8.03 -20.01 24.32
C GLY A 959 -7.23 -19.29 25.42
N GLU A 960 -6.71 -20.07 26.36
CA GLU A 960 -5.83 -19.58 27.41
C GLU A 960 -4.49 -19.05 26.86
N PRO A 961 -3.83 -18.07 27.52
CA PRO A 961 -2.53 -17.57 27.09
C PRO A 961 -1.45 -18.66 27.13
N ILE A 962 -0.72 -18.81 26.03
CA ILE A 962 0.38 -19.77 25.89
C ILE A 962 1.71 -19.13 26.30
N LEU A 963 2.63 -19.93 26.86
CA LEU A 963 4.01 -19.48 27.07
C LEU A 963 4.81 -19.63 25.78
N VAL A 964 5.51 -18.56 25.39
CA VAL A 964 6.40 -18.51 24.22
C VAL A 964 7.70 -17.76 24.59
N PRO A 965 8.82 -18.01 23.89
CA PRO A 965 10.08 -17.30 24.16
C PRO A 965 9.93 -15.78 24.00
N GLN A 966 10.69 -15.01 24.78
CA GLN A 966 10.81 -13.56 24.61
C GLN A 966 11.37 -13.20 23.22
N GLY A 967 10.86 -12.13 22.62
CA GLY A 967 11.33 -11.56 21.35
C GLY A 967 10.21 -11.29 20.34
N ALA A 968 10.58 -10.78 19.16
CA ALA A 968 9.68 -10.66 18.01
C ALA A 968 9.45 -12.04 17.35
N LEU A 969 8.20 -12.45 17.22
CA LEU A 969 7.74 -13.70 16.60
C LEU A 969 6.79 -13.44 15.41
N THR A 970 6.58 -14.44 14.57
CA THR A 970 5.53 -14.42 13.53
C THR A 970 4.39 -15.36 13.94
N ILE A 971 3.15 -14.88 13.97
CA ILE A 971 1.98 -15.70 14.34
C ILE A 971 1.25 -16.14 13.07
N ARG A 972 1.10 -17.46 12.89
CA ARG A 972 0.40 -18.08 11.77
C ARG A 972 -0.92 -18.70 12.24
N ILE A 973 -2.03 -18.26 11.68
CA ILE A 973 -3.38 -18.73 12.01
C ILE A 973 -3.94 -19.54 10.83
N ALA A 974 -4.54 -20.70 11.12
CA ALA A 974 -5.17 -21.53 10.11
C ALA A 974 -6.41 -20.84 9.49
N SER A 975 -6.59 -20.97 8.18
CA SER A 975 -7.65 -20.29 7.43
C SER A 975 -8.12 -21.15 6.25
N SER A 976 -9.35 -20.97 5.78
CA SER A 976 -9.91 -21.68 4.62
C SER A 976 -9.45 -21.11 3.27
N GLY A 977 -8.78 -19.96 3.28
CA GLY A 977 -8.04 -19.39 2.15
C GLY A 977 -6.53 -19.47 2.42
N ALA A 978 -5.81 -18.37 2.17
CA ALA A 978 -4.45 -18.23 2.68
C ALA A 978 -4.46 -18.13 4.23
N PRO A 979 -3.46 -18.71 4.94
CA PRO A 979 -3.31 -18.53 6.37
C PRO A 979 -3.02 -17.06 6.70
N VAL A 980 -3.58 -16.55 7.81
CA VAL A 980 -3.22 -15.21 8.29
C VAL A 980 -1.83 -15.30 8.91
N VAL A 981 -0.93 -14.42 8.48
CA VAL A 981 0.45 -14.34 8.96
C VAL A 981 0.69 -12.94 9.52
N ILE A 982 1.14 -12.88 10.77
CA ILE A 982 1.32 -11.64 11.54
C ILE A 982 2.78 -11.58 11.95
N ASP A 983 3.58 -10.79 11.24
CA ASP A 983 4.99 -10.63 11.52
C ASP A 983 5.25 -9.64 12.67
N GLN A 984 6.42 -9.75 13.30
CA GLN A 984 6.94 -8.79 14.29
C GLN A 984 6.07 -8.66 15.57
N VAL A 985 5.38 -9.73 15.99
CA VAL A 985 4.65 -9.74 17.27
C VAL A 985 5.64 -9.79 18.44
N GLU A 986 5.77 -8.68 19.15
CA GLU A 986 6.69 -8.53 20.29
C GLU A 986 6.20 -9.27 21.54
N ILE A 987 7.02 -10.18 22.05
CA ILE A 987 6.83 -10.89 23.32
C ILE A 987 7.81 -10.35 24.36
N ALA A 988 7.32 -9.76 25.45
CA ALA A 988 8.14 -9.32 26.58
C ALA A 988 8.06 -10.32 27.76
N ALA A 989 9.16 -10.44 28.50
CA ALA A 989 9.29 -11.33 29.66
C ALA A 989 8.17 -11.11 30.70
N ASP A 990 7.54 -12.19 31.15
CA ASP A 990 6.43 -12.27 32.14
C ASP A 990 5.14 -11.49 31.80
N LYS A 991 5.16 -10.66 30.75
CA LYS A 991 4.01 -9.89 30.26
C LYS A 991 3.02 -10.77 29.51
N LEU A 992 1.83 -10.22 29.30
CA LEU A 992 0.87 -10.71 28.32
C LEU A 992 0.96 -9.82 27.08
N THR A 993 1.25 -10.42 25.93
CA THR A 993 1.00 -9.86 24.61
C THR A 993 -0.38 -10.38 24.15
N GLN A 994 -1.26 -9.48 23.72
CA GLN A 994 -2.59 -9.82 23.25
C GLN A 994 -2.73 -9.40 21.79
N VAL A 995 -2.83 -10.39 20.90
CA VAL A 995 -3.15 -10.20 19.49
C VAL A 995 -4.67 -10.29 19.36
N GLU A 996 -5.29 -9.18 18.99
CA GLU A 996 -6.71 -9.09 18.71
C GLU A 996 -6.93 -9.20 17.21
N LEU A 997 -7.77 -10.15 16.84
CA LEU A 997 -8.16 -10.41 15.47
C LEU A 997 -9.62 -10.01 15.33
N LYS A 998 -9.90 -9.06 14.44
CA LYS A 998 -11.25 -8.58 14.17
C LYS A 998 -11.60 -8.94 12.73
N LYS A 999 -12.59 -9.82 12.55
CA LYS A 999 -13.09 -10.10 11.20
C LYS A 999 -14.06 -8.98 10.80
N SER A 1000 -13.55 -8.06 10.00
CA SER A 1000 -14.33 -7.09 9.23
C SER A 1000 -14.53 -7.69 7.84
N GLY A 1001 -15.77 -7.85 7.36
CA GLY A 1001 -16.06 -8.42 6.04
C GLY A 1001 -15.49 -9.80 5.77
N ASP A 1002 -14.47 -9.87 4.90
CA ASP A 1002 -13.75 -11.10 4.59
C ASP A 1002 -12.25 -11.09 4.94
N GLU A 1003 -11.64 -9.91 5.15
CA GLU A 1003 -10.30 -9.80 5.72
C GLU A 1003 -10.31 -10.00 7.25
N ILE A 1004 -9.12 -9.95 7.85
CA ILE A 1004 -8.92 -10.13 9.28
C ILE A 1004 -7.99 -9.00 9.74
N ASP A 1005 -8.58 -7.95 10.31
CA ASP A 1005 -7.86 -6.86 10.97
C ASP A 1005 -7.06 -7.43 12.16
N VAL A 1006 -5.85 -6.90 12.37
CA VAL A 1006 -4.95 -7.33 13.44
C VAL A 1006 -4.52 -6.12 14.27
N ASN A 1007 -4.93 -6.12 15.54
CA ASN A 1007 -4.48 -5.16 16.55
C ASN A 1007 -3.56 -5.89 17.55
N ILE A 1008 -2.35 -5.39 17.76
CA ILE A 1008 -1.37 -5.98 18.69
C ILE A 1008 -1.28 -5.08 19.92
N LEU A 1009 -1.94 -5.47 21.02
CA LEU A 1009 -1.83 -4.73 22.28
C LEU A 1009 -0.42 -4.91 22.86
N ALA A 1010 0.23 -3.79 23.17
CA ALA A 1010 1.61 -3.77 23.63
C ALA A 1010 1.82 -4.60 24.91
N PRO A 1011 2.97 -5.27 25.10
CA PRO A 1011 3.14 -6.26 26.17
C PRO A 1011 2.93 -5.70 27.58
N GLY A 1012 1.87 -6.18 28.26
CA GLY A 1012 1.50 -5.72 29.59
C GLY A 1012 0.59 -4.50 29.64
N SER A 1013 -0.02 -4.10 28.51
CA SER A 1013 -1.19 -3.21 28.50
C SER A 1013 -2.32 -3.81 29.34
N ALA A 1014 -3.11 -2.97 30.01
CA ALA A 1014 -4.42 -3.37 30.49
C ALA A 1014 -5.40 -3.38 29.29
N PRO A 1015 -6.36 -4.32 29.24
CA PRO A 1015 -7.47 -4.31 28.29
C PRO A 1015 -8.54 -3.27 28.68
#